data_AF-A0A2M9D093-F1
#
_entry.id   AF-A0A2M9D093-F1
#
_cell.length_a   1.000
_cell.length_b   1.000
_cell.length_c   1.000
_cell.angle_alpha   90.00
_cell.angle_beta   90.00
_cell.angle_gamma   90.00
#
_symmetry.space_group_name_H-M   'P 1'
#
loop_
_entity.id
_entity.type
_entity.pdbx_description
1 polymer ?
#
loop_
_entity_poly.entity_id
_entity_poly.type
_entity_poly.pdbx_seq_one_letter_code
_entity_poly.pdbx_strand_id
1 'polypeptide(L)'
;MVDVISPVRRAWGATQGASVTSLNVTPPAGAAVGDLLIFTVFCSDPAATTVTPPAGVATVLARTTVGTRVGYIFAVTHTAVSSYTFTMSSAVSIHVATSVIRTTASPAAITVGTVWKRASSTTSNKAPSINVVTAGSLALAFMLEASNTGEKETDVSPTGLPRWFFSRQATAIESIQAQYVDNAPVGLTSEANATYLNAASSGIGVQIVVPPAPAGAVAPPTAAYATITAQTYNSLRIGAKVTDADTVTATAVPVGGGATVGASPVVPSASGWVSVKLVGLNAGVEYDVTLTSAGVALTTVSGSTLTPQRSSFVVVTGSCQGNATDPVVFNQMATDNADFFVHQGDLHYRDTQDETTWRAGVDMALATARMKAFIASTPMFYRWDNHDWGGSLTWRDSPVSAFAPSAIRELFGSDFPHPKALYQTFTHRGVRFVDTDQWTLRDEALTTPSSDGAPGKSMWSIEQREWFFDTLTSSTEALIVWFTSFPLYSNRIGGGRWGNYLEEISVIENFFDTHPEIRARIVAVGGDSHSVCADDGASAMWHVPSLNASPFSQSGGLASGAWNIANLDVPDDRGYYSRLSFDWTGPDELGFTWEAVQDDGDVVATWSNTYPREWEDPWTHADGTGPAVIVDGVETPATWTIIQDGVEVPVTSWSVMRDGVESPIA
;
A
#
# COMPACT_ATOMS: atom_id res chain seq x y z
N MET A 1 32.34 -22.15 9.39
CA MET A 1 31.77 -22.38 8.04
C MET A 1 31.50 -21.01 7.48
N VAL A 2 32.08 -20.67 6.33
CA VAL A 2 31.76 -19.40 5.67
C VAL A 2 30.43 -19.64 4.97
N ASP A 3 29.38 -18.95 5.38
CA ASP A 3 28.05 -19.13 4.80
C ASP A 3 28.10 -18.79 3.31
N VAL A 4 27.83 -19.81 2.51
CA VAL A 4 27.81 -19.70 1.05
C VAL A 4 26.45 -19.11 0.69
N ILE A 5 26.42 -17.99 -0.06
CA ILE A 5 25.16 -17.36 -0.44
C ILE A 5 24.47 -18.22 -1.51
N SER A 6 23.34 -18.82 -1.13
CA SER A 6 22.53 -19.64 -2.02
C SER A 6 21.79 -18.76 -3.03
N PRO A 7 21.71 -19.15 -4.32
CA PRO A 7 20.90 -18.43 -5.28
C PRO A 7 19.42 -18.66 -4.97
N VAL A 8 18.61 -17.62 -5.15
CA VAL A 8 17.17 -17.64 -4.83
C VAL A 8 16.36 -17.23 -6.06
N ARG A 9 15.36 -18.04 -6.44
CA ARG A 9 14.39 -17.65 -7.49
C ARG A 9 13.51 -16.51 -6.97
N ARG A 10 13.45 -15.40 -7.69
CA ARG A 10 12.65 -14.21 -7.34
C ARG A 10 11.31 -14.15 -8.07
N ALA A 11 11.31 -14.47 -9.36
CA ALA A 11 10.12 -14.38 -10.19
C ALA A 11 10.22 -15.29 -11.41
N TRP A 12 9.09 -15.46 -12.10
CA TRP A 12 8.98 -16.18 -13.36
C TRP A 12 7.94 -15.56 -14.27
N GLY A 13 8.18 -15.63 -15.57
CA GLY A 13 7.24 -15.25 -16.60
C GLY A 13 7.33 -16.18 -17.81
N ALA A 14 6.28 -16.20 -18.60
CA ALA A 14 6.25 -16.89 -19.88
C ALA A 14 5.70 -15.97 -20.97
N THR A 15 6.25 -16.10 -22.17
CA THR A 15 5.79 -15.37 -23.36
C THR A 15 5.73 -16.34 -24.53
N GLN A 16 4.68 -16.23 -25.35
CA GLN A 16 4.47 -17.11 -26.50
C GLN A 16 4.23 -16.29 -27.78
N GLY A 17 4.61 -16.87 -28.92
CA GLY A 17 4.34 -16.34 -30.25
C GLY A 17 4.06 -17.45 -31.24
N ALA A 18 3.11 -17.24 -32.15
CA ALA A 18 2.75 -18.18 -33.20
C ALA A 18 3.10 -17.59 -34.57
N SER A 19 3.81 -18.36 -35.41
CA SER A 19 4.22 -17.95 -36.75
C SER A 19 4.98 -16.61 -36.79
N VAL A 20 5.91 -16.41 -35.84
CA VAL A 20 6.68 -15.17 -35.70
C VAL A 20 8.16 -15.36 -36.04
N THR A 21 8.81 -14.31 -36.53
CA THR A 21 10.28 -14.24 -36.72
C THR A 21 10.98 -13.43 -35.63
N SER A 22 10.22 -12.80 -34.74
CA SER A 22 10.72 -12.02 -33.60
C SER A 22 9.74 -12.10 -32.42
N LEU A 23 10.24 -12.20 -31.19
CA LEU A 23 9.43 -12.20 -29.98
C LEU A 23 10.05 -11.27 -28.92
N ASN A 24 9.25 -10.34 -28.40
CA ASN A 24 9.62 -9.48 -27.27
C ASN A 24 9.25 -10.14 -25.95
N VAL A 25 10.20 -10.16 -25.02
CA VAL A 25 10.04 -10.74 -23.69
C VAL A 25 10.33 -9.66 -22.65
N THR A 26 9.31 -9.30 -21.88
CA THR A 26 9.45 -8.37 -20.76
C THR A 26 10.01 -9.11 -19.54
N PRO A 27 10.94 -8.50 -18.78
CA PRO A 27 11.36 -9.07 -17.50
C PRO A 27 10.15 -9.35 -16.59
N PRO A 28 10.11 -10.47 -15.86
CA PRO A 28 9.04 -10.74 -14.91
C PRO A 28 8.95 -9.65 -13.83
N ALA A 29 7.74 -9.38 -13.35
CA ALA A 29 7.54 -8.50 -12.20
C ALA A 29 8.38 -8.97 -11.01
N GLY A 30 9.17 -8.07 -10.43
CA GLY A 30 10.13 -8.39 -9.35
C GLY A 30 11.59 -8.59 -9.80
N ALA A 31 11.89 -8.53 -11.11
CA ALA A 31 13.27 -8.43 -11.57
C ALA A 31 13.92 -7.10 -11.15
N ALA A 32 15.07 -7.16 -10.48
CA ALA A 32 15.86 -5.99 -10.12
C ALA A 32 17.14 -5.89 -10.95
N VAL A 33 17.69 -4.69 -11.08
CA VAL A 33 19.01 -4.48 -11.69
C VAL A 33 20.04 -5.33 -10.94
N GLY A 34 20.87 -6.08 -11.68
CA GLY A 34 21.84 -7.01 -11.12
C GLY A 34 21.36 -8.45 -10.97
N ASP A 35 20.06 -8.73 -11.02
CA ASP A 35 19.57 -10.11 -11.02
C ASP A 35 20.01 -10.85 -12.31
N LEU A 36 20.23 -12.16 -12.20
CA LEU A 36 20.48 -13.03 -13.35
C LEU A 36 19.14 -13.46 -13.95
N LEU A 37 18.89 -13.09 -15.20
CA LEU A 37 17.77 -13.60 -15.97
C LEU A 37 18.22 -14.85 -16.73
N ILE A 38 17.48 -15.94 -16.58
CA ILE A 38 17.61 -17.14 -17.41
C ILE A 38 16.40 -17.24 -18.32
N PHE A 39 16.65 -17.31 -19.62
CA PHE A 39 15.63 -17.55 -20.64
C PHE A 39 15.76 -18.96 -21.17
N THR A 40 14.70 -19.75 -21.04
CA THR A 40 14.55 -21.04 -21.71
C THR A 40 13.60 -20.86 -22.89
N VAL A 41 14.13 -20.99 -24.11
CA VAL A 41 13.38 -20.77 -25.34
C VAL A 41 13.10 -22.11 -26.01
N PHE A 42 11.83 -22.45 -26.16
CA PHE A 42 11.39 -23.61 -26.92
C PHE A 42 10.68 -23.19 -28.20
N CYS A 43 10.98 -23.82 -29.33
CA CYS A 43 10.35 -23.57 -30.62
C CYS A 43 9.83 -24.87 -31.22
N SER A 44 8.75 -24.82 -32.02
CA SER A 44 8.32 -25.94 -32.87
C SER A 44 8.41 -25.52 -34.34
N ASP A 45 9.26 -26.18 -35.14
CA ASP A 45 9.31 -25.98 -36.60
C ASP A 45 10.04 -27.14 -37.32
N PRO A 46 9.40 -27.79 -38.32
CA PRO A 46 10.07 -28.76 -39.18
C PRO A 46 11.14 -28.16 -40.12
N ALA A 47 11.15 -26.85 -40.38
CA ALA A 47 12.04 -26.17 -41.33
C ALA A 47 13.35 -25.61 -40.73
N ALA A 48 13.76 -26.11 -39.56
CA ALA A 48 14.98 -25.74 -38.82
C ALA A 48 15.06 -24.27 -38.36
N THR A 49 14.64 -24.02 -37.12
CA THR A 49 14.79 -22.74 -36.41
C THR A 49 16.22 -22.54 -35.88
N THR A 50 16.77 -21.33 -36.07
CA THR A 50 17.89 -20.77 -35.29
C THR A 50 17.38 -19.59 -34.49
N VAL A 51 17.65 -19.54 -33.18
CA VAL A 51 17.29 -18.40 -32.32
C VAL A 51 18.53 -17.55 -32.06
N THR A 52 18.43 -16.26 -32.34
CA THR A 52 19.45 -15.26 -32.04
C THR A 52 18.96 -14.40 -30.88
N PRO A 53 19.66 -14.40 -29.74
CA PRO A 53 19.30 -13.59 -28.59
C PRO A 53 19.68 -12.11 -28.81
N PRO A 54 19.10 -11.18 -28.04
CA PRO A 54 19.50 -9.78 -28.12
C PRO A 54 20.94 -9.57 -27.63
N ALA A 55 21.53 -8.42 -27.98
CA ALA A 55 22.91 -8.09 -27.62
C ALA A 55 23.15 -8.16 -26.09
N GLY A 56 24.30 -8.68 -25.70
CA GLY A 56 24.69 -8.82 -24.28
C GLY A 56 24.12 -10.06 -23.58
N VAL A 57 23.20 -10.79 -24.22
CA VAL A 57 22.67 -12.06 -23.68
C VAL A 57 23.59 -13.22 -24.07
N ALA A 58 24.13 -13.91 -23.07
CA ALA A 58 25.00 -15.05 -23.27
C ALA A 58 24.20 -16.31 -23.63
N THR A 59 24.69 -17.09 -24.59
CA THR A 59 24.12 -18.41 -24.91
C THR A 59 24.75 -19.46 -24.01
N VAL A 60 23.93 -20.11 -23.19
CA VAL A 60 24.36 -21.17 -22.24
C VAL A 60 24.19 -22.55 -22.87
N LEU A 61 23.12 -22.75 -23.66
CA LEU A 61 22.90 -23.92 -24.50
C LEU A 61 22.53 -23.48 -25.92
N ALA A 62 23.36 -23.85 -26.89
CA ALA A 62 23.29 -23.31 -28.25
C ALA A 62 22.19 -23.91 -29.14
N ARG A 63 21.83 -25.19 -28.99
CA ARG A 63 20.66 -25.83 -29.64
C ARG A 63 20.51 -27.27 -29.16
N THR A 64 19.28 -27.70 -28.91
CA THR A 64 18.91 -29.12 -28.74
C THR A 64 17.61 -29.42 -29.48
N THR A 65 17.36 -30.66 -29.91
CA THR A 65 16.19 -31.01 -30.72
C THR A 65 15.53 -32.31 -30.30
N VAL A 66 14.19 -32.33 -30.29
CA VAL A 66 13.36 -33.54 -30.16
C VAL A 66 12.21 -33.44 -31.17
N GLY A 67 12.24 -34.28 -32.22
CA GLY A 67 11.28 -34.17 -33.33
C GLY A 67 11.41 -32.81 -34.03
N THR A 68 10.31 -32.08 -34.14
CA THR A 68 10.27 -30.70 -34.68
C THR A 68 10.51 -29.64 -33.61
N ARG A 69 10.72 -30.03 -32.35
CA ARG A 69 10.92 -29.10 -31.23
C ARG A 69 12.38 -28.81 -31.00
N VAL A 70 12.71 -27.55 -30.74
CA VAL A 70 14.06 -27.05 -30.49
C VAL A 70 14.09 -26.31 -29.16
N GLY A 71 15.16 -26.49 -28.38
CA GLY A 71 15.37 -25.78 -27.11
C GLY A 71 16.69 -24.99 -27.08
N TYR A 72 16.66 -23.83 -26.42
CA TYR A 72 17.81 -22.97 -26.15
C TYR A 72 17.78 -22.49 -24.70
N ILE A 73 18.96 -22.23 -24.12
CA ILE A 73 19.08 -21.55 -22.83
C ILE A 73 20.00 -20.36 -22.99
N PHE A 74 19.53 -19.21 -22.54
CA PHE A 74 20.26 -17.96 -22.52
C PHE A 74 20.28 -17.37 -21.11
N ALA A 75 21.30 -16.55 -20.81
CA ALA A 75 21.45 -15.89 -19.53
C ALA A 75 21.99 -14.46 -19.69
N VAL A 76 21.56 -13.54 -18.83
CA VAL A 76 22.03 -12.15 -18.81
C VAL A 76 21.88 -11.52 -17.43
N THR A 77 22.77 -10.60 -17.08
CA THR A 77 22.55 -9.70 -15.94
C THR A 77 21.52 -8.65 -16.32
N HIS A 78 20.49 -8.47 -15.51
CA HIS A 78 19.48 -7.45 -15.77
C HIS A 78 20.05 -6.03 -15.58
N THR A 79 19.85 -5.15 -16.55
CA THR A 79 20.38 -3.78 -16.58
C THR A 79 19.29 -2.72 -16.77
N ALA A 80 18.11 -2.92 -16.16
CA ALA A 80 16.93 -2.04 -16.27
C ALA A 80 16.30 -1.95 -17.67
N VAL A 81 16.58 -2.93 -18.54
CA VAL A 81 16.00 -2.98 -19.88
C VAL A 81 14.53 -3.44 -19.81
N SER A 82 13.61 -2.70 -20.43
CA SER A 82 12.17 -3.01 -20.38
C SER A 82 11.74 -4.21 -21.23
N SER A 83 12.53 -4.63 -22.22
CA SER A 83 12.23 -5.82 -23.03
C SER A 83 13.48 -6.43 -23.70
N TYR A 84 13.44 -7.74 -23.92
CA TYR A 84 14.44 -8.52 -24.64
C TYR A 84 13.83 -9.09 -25.92
N THR A 85 14.37 -8.73 -27.09
CA THR A 85 13.87 -9.20 -28.39
C THR A 85 14.69 -10.38 -28.89
N PHE A 86 14.07 -11.55 -28.98
CA PHE A 86 14.64 -12.73 -29.63
C PHE A 86 14.25 -12.76 -31.11
N THR A 87 15.19 -13.08 -32.00
CA THR A 87 14.94 -13.21 -33.43
C THR A 87 15.16 -14.65 -33.88
N MET A 88 14.45 -15.09 -34.91
CA MET A 88 14.51 -16.47 -35.38
C MET A 88 14.35 -16.58 -36.90
N SER A 89 14.94 -17.63 -37.49
CA SER A 89 14.87 -17.89 -38.94
C SER A 89 13.45 -18.21 -39.42
N SER A 90 12.75 -19.07 -38.69
CA SER A 90 11.32 -19.39 -38.83
C SER A 90 10.89 -20.18 -37.59
N ALA A 91 9.63 -20.02 -37.16
CA ALA A 91 9.04 -20.86 -36.12
C ALA A 91 7.52 -20.96 -36.31
N VAL A 92 6.96 -22.17 -36.27
CA VAL A 92 5.49 -22.35 -36.22
C VAL A 92 4.97 -21.85 -34.88
N SER A 93 5.72 -22.13 -33.80
CA SER A 93 5.50 -21.57 -32.48
C SER A 93 6.82 -21.37 -31.73
N ILE A 94 6.83 -20.39 -30.83
CA ILE A 94 7.92 -20.10 -29.90
C ILE A 94 7.34 -19.79 -28.52
N HIS A 95 8.01 -20.30 -27.49
CA HIS A 95 7.70 -20.09 -26.09
C HIS A 95 8.98 -19.75 -25.34
N VAL A 96 8.95 -18.70 -24.54
CA VAL A 96 10.07 -18.27 -23.72
C VAL A 96 9.65 -18.28 -22.27
N ALA A 97 10.28 -19.14 -21.47
CA ALA A 97 10.22 -19.06 -20.01
C ALA A 97 11.36 -18.18 -19.53
N THR A 98 11.05 -17.21 -18.67
CA THR A 98 12.04 -16.35 -18.03
C THR A 98 12.02 -16.59 -16.53
N SER A 99 13.18 -16.88 -15.94
CA SER A 99 13.36 -16.96 -14.49
C SER A 99 14.30 -15.86 -14.02
N VAL A 100 13.91 -15.17 -12.94
CA VAL A 100 14.74 -14.18 -12.25
C VAL A 100 15.43 -14.88 -11.09
N ILE A 101 16.75 -14.87 -11.08
CA ILE A 101 17.57 -15.53 -10.06
C ILE A 101 18.48 -14.49 -9.43
N ARG A 102 18.43 -14.38 -8.11
CA ARG A 102 19.40 -13.57 -7.38
C ARG A 102 20.69 -14.36 -7.22
N THR A 103 21.79 -13.80 -7.72
CA THR A 103 23.13 -14.37 -7.62
C THR A 103 24.13 -13.23 -7.45
N THR A 104 25.25 -13.49 -6.79
CA THR A 104 26.33 -12.50 -6.61
C THR A 104 27.37 -12.56 -7.73
N ALA A 105 27.22 -13.50 -8.68
CA ALA A 105 28.10 -13.68 -9.83
C ALA A 105 27.25 -13.83 -11.09
N SER A 106 27.58 -13.04 -12.12
CA SER A 106 26.94 -13.12 -13.43
C SER A 106 27.96 -13.13 -14.57
N PRO A 107 27.85 -14.07 -15.54
CA PRO A 107 26.94 -15.21 -15.48
C PRO A 107 27.36 -16.15 -14.34
N ALA A 108 26.39 -16.65 -13.57
CA ALA A 108 26.65 -17.72 -12.63
C ALA A 108 27.18 -18.95 -13.42
N ALA A 109 27.96 -19.82 -12.78
CA ALA A 109 28.39 -21.07 -13.42
C ALA A 109 27.19 -22.01 -13.60
N ILE A 110 26.40 -21.79 -14.66
CA ILE A 110 25.17 -22.54 -14.92
C ILE A 110 25.53 -23.93 -15.43
N THR A 111 25.05 -24.97 -14.73
CA THR A 111 25.10 -26.34 -15.23
C THR A 111 23.79 -26.66 -15.94
N VAL A 112 23.86 -26.99 -17.23
CA VAL A 112 22.68 -27.43 -18.00
C VAL A 112 22.63 -28.95 -18.01
N GLY A 113 21.49 -29.50 -17.59
CA GLY A 113 21.22 -30.93 -17.57
C GLY A 113 20.84 -31.49 -18.94
N THR A 114 20.69 -32.81 -18.98
CA THR A 114 20.28 -33.50 -20.22
C THR A 114 18.87 -33.07 -20.61
N VAL A 115 18.70 -32.77 -21.90
CA VAL A 115 17.39 -32.49 -22.47
C VAL A 115 16.61 -33.79 -22.58
N TRP A 116 15.36 -33.80 -22.12
CA TRP A 116 14.53 -35.01 -22.15
C TRP A 116 13.27 -34.84 -22.98
N LYS A 117 12.67 -35.99 -23.28
CA LYS A 117 11.45 -36.11 -24.05
C LYS A 117 10.35 -36.78 -23.23
N ARG A 118 9.11 -36.34 -23.47
CA ARG A 118 7.90 -37.12 -23.18
C ARG A 118 7.47 -37.84 -24.45
N ALA A 119 7.27 -39.15 -24.38
CA ALA A 119 6.79 -39.92 -25.52
C ALA A 119 5.25 -39.82 -25.64
N SER A 120 4.75 -39.79 -26.88
CA SER A 120 3.32 -39.82 -27.20
C SER A 120 2.73 -41.21 -26.94
N SER A 121 2.56 -41.55 -25.66
CA SER A 121 1.75 -42.68 -25.15
C SER A 121 1.91 -42.85 -23.63
N THR A 122 2.65 -41.97 -22.94
CA THR A 122 2.98 -42.16 -21.52
C THR A 122 2.22 -41.19 -20.62
N THR A 123 1.58 -41.75 -19.59
CA THR A 123 0.98 -41.05 -18.44
C THR A 123 2.01 -40.75 -17.36
N SER A 124 3.32 -40.87 -17.64
CA SER A 124 4.36 -40.44 -16.72
C SER A 124 5.55 -39.87 -17.46
N ASN A 125 6.18 -38.84 -16.87
CA ASN A 125 7.50 -38.36 -17.27
C ASN A 125 8.49 -38.56 -16.15
N LYS A 126 9.65 -39.09 -16.54
CA LYS A 126 10.85 -39.11 -15.72
C LYS A 126 11.80 -38.08 -16.29
N ALA A 127 11.99 -36.97 -15.59
CA ALA A 127 13.08 -36.07 -15.92
C ALA A 127 14.41 -36.80 -15.61
N PRO A 128 15.46 -36.66 -16.44
CA PRO A 128 16.78 -37.21 -16.14
C PRO A 128 17.31 -36.65 -14.81
N SER A 129 18.30 -37.33 -14.25
CA SER A 129 19.07 -36.79 -13.14
C SER A 129 19.99 -35.67 -13.62
N ILE A 130 19.87 -34.47 -13.03
CA ILE A 130 20.94 -33.47 -13.02
C ILE A 130 21.71 -33.59 -11.71
N ASN A 131 23.04 -33.54 -11.76
CA ASN A 131 23.88 -33.69 -10.57
C ASN A 131 24.11 -32.32 -9.92
N VAL A 132 23.54 -32.11 -8.74
CA VAL A 132 23.93 -30.99 -7.88
C VAL A 132 25.26 -31.34 -7.21
N VAL A 133 26.33 -30.67 -7.64
CA VAL A 133 27.70 -30.90 -7.12
C VAL A 133 28.04 -30.00 -5.93
N THR A 134 27.26 -28.94 -5.70
CA THR A 134 27.46 -27.97 -4.61
C THR A 134 26.17 -27.82 -3.81
N ALA A 135 26.22 -28.08 -2.49
CA ALA A 135 25.07 -27.85 -1.60
C ALA A 135 24.71 -26.37 -1.62
N GLY A 136 23.42 -26.04 -1.54
CA GLY A 136 22.97 -24.65 -1.63
C GLY A 136 22.70 -24.15 -3.04
N SER A 137 22.74 -25.03 -4.04
CA SER A 137 22.43 -24.65 -5.43
C SER A 137 20.93 -24.42 -5.63
N LEU A 138 20.57 -23.62 -6.63
CA LEU A 138 19.22 -23.56 -7.17
C LEU A 138 19.11 -24.54 -8.35
N ALA A 139 18.23 -25.53 -8.24
CA ALA A 139 17.89 -26.40 -9.36
C ALA A 139 16.59 -25.94 -10.02
N LEU A 140 16.52 -25.94 -11.34
CA LEU A 140 15.39 -25.52 -12.16
C LEU A 140 15.09 -26.58 -13.21
N ALA A 141 13.83 -26.76 -13.57
CA ALA A 141 13.43 -27.57 -14.71
C ALA A 141 12.36 -26.84 -15.51
N PHE A 142 12.47 -26.89 -16.83
CA PHE A 142 11.52 -26.29 -17.76
C PHE A 142 11.02 -27.32 -18.75
N MET A 143 9.75 -27.26 -19.13
CA MET A 143 9.16 -28.18 -20.09
C MET A 143 8.18 -27.45 -21.02
N LEU A 144 8.22 -27.80 -22.31
CA LEU A 144 7.20 -27.44 -23.30
C LEU A 144 6.34 -28.66 -23.62
N GLU A 145 5.02 -28.53 -23.48
CA GLU A 145 4.02 -29.56 -23.77
C GLU A 145 2.98 -29.07 -24.80
N ALA A 146 2.44 -29.96 -25.64
CA ALA A 146 1.15 -29.74 -26.32
C ALA A 146 0.13 -30.76 -25.78
N SER A 147 -1.00 -30.27 -25.26
CA SER A 147 -2.12 -31.13 -24.87
C SER A 147 -3.19 -31.17 -25.95
N ASN A 148 -3.81 -32.35 -26.14
CA ASN A 148 -4.93 -32.55 -27.05
C ASN A 148 -6.30 -32.62 -26.32
N THR A 149 -6.34 -32.31 -25.02
CA THR A 149 -7.56 -32.23 -24.19
C THR A 149 -7.48 -31.06 -23.21
N GLY A 150 -8.63 -30.52 -22.77
CA GLY A 150 -8.65 -29.51 -21.71
C GLY A 150 -8.40 -30.19 -20.36
N GLU A 151 -7.31 -29.84 -19.68
CA GLU A 151 -6.86 -30.59 -18.50
C GLU A 151 -6.68 -29.71 -17.26
N LYS A 152 -7.07 -30.30 -16.12
CA LYS A 152 -6.79 -29.80 -14.77
C LYS A 152 -5.81 -30.81 -14.16
N GLU A 153 -4.53 -30.50 -14.18
CA GLU A 153 -3.52 -31.34 -13.56
C GLU A 153 -3.69 -31.27 -12.03
N THR A 154 -3.81 -32.42 -11.37
CA THR A 154 -3.86 -32.51 -9.91
C THR A 154 -2.45 -32.65 -9.36
N ASP A 155 -2.07 -31.76 -8.45
CA ASP A 155 -0.79 -31.76 -7.73
C ASP A 155 -0.48 -33.15 -7.14
N VAL A 156 0.58 -33.80 -7.62
CA VAL A 156 1.17 -34.94 -6.92
C VAL A 156 2.55 -34.51 -6.42
N SER A 157 2.61 -34.05 -5.17
CA SER A 157 3.88 -33.81 -4.49
C SER A 157 4.47 -35.16 -4.05
N PRO A 158 5.68 -35.53 -4.48
CA PRO A 158 6.47 -36.49 -3.71
C PRO A 158 6.78 -35.87 -2.34
N THR A 159 6.90 -36.71 -1.31
CA THR A 159 7.39 -36.30 0.01
C THR A 159 8.82 -35.78 -0.12
N GLY A 160 9.06 -34.51 0.23
CA GLY A 160 10.41 -33.93 0.34
C GLY A 160 10.91 -33.06 -0.83
N LEU A 161 10.09 -32.75 -1.83
CA LEU A 161 10.44 -31.81 -2.92
C LEU A 161 9.37 -30.69 -3.05
N PRO A 162 9.74 -29.41 -3.23
CA PRO A 162 8.79 -28.33 -3.51
C PRO A 162 8.10 -28.42 -4.88
N ARG A 163 7.02 -27.63 -5.00
CA ARG A 163 5.85 -27.75 -5.88
C ARG A 163 6.12 -27.64 -7.39
N TRP A 164 5.36 -28.42 -8.15
CA TRP A 164 5.17 -28.28 -9.59
C TRP A 164 4.16 -27.16 -9.84
N PHE A 165 4.54 -26.09 -10.54
CA PHE A 165 3.58 -25.06 -10.95
C PHE A 165 2.92 -25.50 -12.26
N PHE A 166 1.70 -26.02 -12.18
CA PHE A 166 0.87 -26.32 -13.34
C PHE A 166 -0.03 -25.11 -13.64
N SER A 167 0.04 -24.59 -14.86
CA SER A 167 -0.96 -23.65 -15.37
C SER A 167 -2.07 -24.44 -16.08
N ARG A 168 -3.33 -23.98 -15.95
CA ARG A 168 -4.47 -24.51 -16.70
C ARG A 168 -4.15 -24.51 -18.20
N GLN A 169 -4.30 -25.66 -18.86
CA GLN A 169 -4.19 -25.73 -20.33
C GLN A 169 -5.58 -25.84 -20.97
N ALA A 170 -5.81 -25.04 -22.01
CA ALA A 170 -6.89 -25.27 -22.97
C ALA A 170 -6.43 -26.27 -24.05
N THR A 171 -7.39 -26.98 -24.64
CA THR A 171 -7.17 -28.01 -25.66
C THR A 171 -6.37 -27.48 -26.86
N ALA A 172 -5.42 -28.27 -27.35
CA ALA A 172 -4.61 -28.00 -28.55
C ALA A 172 -3.67 -26.77 -28.46
N ILE A 173 -3.38 -26.29 -27.24
CA ILE A 173 -2.42 -25.20 -27.00
C ILE A 173 -1.10 -25.78 -26.49
N GLU A 174 0.01 -25.26 -27.01
CA GLU A 174 1.32 -25.49 -26.43
C GLU A 174 1.52 -24.63 -25.18
N SER A 175 2.07 -25.19 -24.11
CA SER A 175 2.37 -24.42 -22.90
C SER A 175 3.76 -24.71 -22.36
N ILE A 176 4.34 -23.69 -21.72
CA ILE A 176 5.60 -23.75 -21.00
C ILE A 176 5.33 -23.95 -19.50
N GLN A 177 6.11 -24.82 -18.88
CA GLN A 177 6.04 -25.13 -17.45
C GLN A 177 7.43 -25.00 -16.82
N ALA A 178 7.48 -24.67 -15.53
CA ALA A 178 8.72 -24.53 -14.78
C ALA A 178 8.62 -25.07 -13.35
N GLN A 179 9.73 -25.60 -12.84
CA GLN A 179 9.92 -26.08 -11.47
C GLN A 179 11.24 -25.58 -10.92
N TYR A 180 11.34 -25.53 -9.59
CA TYR A 180 12.58 -25.17 -8.94
C TYR A 180 12.70 -25.77 -7.54
N VAL A 181 13.94 -25.91 -7.09
CA VAL A 181 14.34 -26.25 -5.72
C VAL A 181 15.42 -25.27 -5.29
N ASP A 182 15.11 -24.40 -4.34
CA ASP A 182 16.11 -23.57 -3.67
C ASP A 182 16.92 -24.43 -2.69
N ASN A 183 18.19 -24.07 -2.47
CA ASN A 183 19.08 -24.72 -1.50
C ASN A 183 19.19 -26.26 -1.69
N ALA A 184 19.34 -26.70 -2.94
CA ALA A 184 19.45 -28.11 -3.30
C ALA A 184 20.68 -28.78 -2.63
N PRO A 185 20.51 -29.97 -2.02
CA PRO A 185 21.63 -30.70 -1.42
C PRO A 185 22.55 -31.33 -2.48
N VAL A 186 23.81 -31.60 -2.12
CA VAL A 186 24.72 -32.37 -2.98
C VAL A 186 24.12 -33.75 -3.25
N GLY A 187 24.20 -34.19 -4.50
CA GLY A 187 23.66 -35.48 -4.91
C GLY A 187 22.13 -35.49 -5.06
N LEU A 188 21.46 -34.33 -4.95
CA LEU A 188 20.10 -34.19 -5.44
C LEU A 188 20.09 -34.57 -6.91
N THR A 189 19.57 -35.76 -7.19
CA THR A 189 19.09 -36.13 -8.51
C THR A 189 17.63 -35.73 -8.54
N SER A 190 17.23 -34.97 -9.55
CA SER A 190 15.84 -34.67 -9.86
C SER A 190 15.12 -35.93 -10.38
N GLU A 191 15.09 -37.01 -9.60
CA GLU A 191 14.15 -38.10 -9.85
C GLU A 191 12.78 -37.70 -9.32
N ALA A 192 12.10 -36.85 -10.09
CA ALA A 192 10.69 -36.55 -9.85
C ALA A 192 9.87 -37.25 -10.93
N ASN A 193 9.06 -38.23 -10.52
CA ASN A 193 8.07 -38.86 -11.38
C ASN A 193 6.83 -37.96 -11.37
N ALA A 194 6.51 -37.33 -12.50
CA ALA A 194 5.19 -36.75 -12.69
C ALA A 194 4.32 -37.76 -13.41
N THR A 195 3.13 -38.01 -12.88
CA THR A 195 2.10 -38.83 -13.51
C THR A 195 1.06 -37.88 -14.13
N TYR A 196 0.86 -37.99 -15.44
CA TYR A 196 -0.08 -37.22 -16.24
C TYR A 196 -1.34 -38.04 -16.49
N LEU A 197 -2.49 -37.38 -16.53
CA LEU A 197 -3.78 -38.06 -16.73
C LEU A 197 -3.93 -38.61 -18.16
N ASN A 198 -3.19 -38.08 -19.14
CA ASN A 198 -3.30 -38.46 -20.54
C ASN A 198 -2.00 -39.04 -21.10
N ALA A 199 -2.13 -40.02 -22.00
CA ALA A 199 -1.04 -40.67 -22.70
C ALA A 199 -0.65 -39.95 -24.01
N ALA A 200 -1.47 -39.05 -24.56
CA ALA A 200 -1.39 -38.70 -25.99
C ALA A 200 -0.47 -37.52 -26.37
N SER A 201 0.36 -37.00 -25.47
CA SER A 201 1.14 -35.75 -25.68
C SER A 201 2.63 -36.01 -25.93
N SER A 202 3.27 -35.11 -26.70
CA SER A 202 4.73 -35.05 -26.83
C SER A 202 5.27 -33.77 -26.20
N GLY A 203 6.47 -33.83 -25.63
CA GLY A 203 7.08 -32.69 -24.95
C GLY A 203 8.60 -32.77 -24.91
N ILE A 204 9.22 -31.62 -24.68
CA ILE A 204 10.67 -31.45 -24.50
C ILE A 204 10.91 -30.71 -23.19
N GLY A 205 11.93 -31.10 -22.43
CA GLY A 205 12.30 -30.37 -21.22
C GLY A 205 13.81 -30.30 -21.00
N VAL A 206 14.22 -29.35 -20.15
CA VAL A 206 15.62 -29.12 -19.77
C VAL A 206 15.74 -28.73 -18.30
N GLN A 207 16.84 -29.13 -17.67
CA GLN A 207 17.16 -28.85 -16.27
C GLN A 207 18.36 -27.93 -16.20
N ILE A 208 18.41 -27.12 -15.16
CA ILE A 208 19.46 -26.14 -14.93
C ILE A 208 19.82 -26.14 -13.45
N VAL A 209 21.10 -26.11 -13.11
CA VAL A 209 21.58 -25.90 -11.75
C VAL A 209 22.41 -24.62 -11.72
N VAL A 210 22.09 -23.73 -10.80
CA VAL A 210 22.83 -22.51 -10.49
C VAL A 210 23.50 -22.72 -9.14
N PRO A 211 24.84 -22.84 -9.07
CA PRO A 211 25.54 -23.05 -7.82
C PRO A 211 25.56 -21.78 -6.97
N PRO A 212 25.71 -21.93 -5.65
CA PRO A 212 25.87 -20.80 -4.75
C PRO A 212 27.20 -20.07 -5.03
N ALA A 213 27.26 -18.82 -4.60
CA ALA A 213 28.40 -17.96 -4.83
C ALA A 213 29.68 -18.46 -4.12
N PRO A 214 30.89 -18.11 -4.58
CA PRO A 214 32.12 -18.39 -3.83
C PRO A 214 32.04 -17.82 -2.40
N ALA A 215 32.69 -18.50 -1.45
CA ALA A 215 32.80 -18.04 -0.07
C ALA A 215 33.41 -16.63 0.00
N GLY A 216 32.73 -15.72 0.71
CA GLY A 216 33.11 -14.30 0.82
C GLY A 216 32.47 -13.36 -0.21
N ALA A 217 31.65 -13.89 -1.13
CA ALA A 217 30.76 -13.04 -1.92
C ALA A 217 29.68 -12.43 -1.03
N VAL A 218 29.39 -11.14 -1.21
CA VAL A 218 28.31 -10.42 -0.53
C VAL A 218 27.20 -10.23 -1.55
N ALA A 219 25.95 -10.58 -1.20
CA ALA A 219 24.82 -10.33 -2.07
C ALA A 219 24.65 -8.82 -2.28
N PRO A 220 24.35 -8.36 -3.50
CA PRO A 220 24.07 -6.95 -3.71
C PRO A 220 22.85 -6.57 -2.86
N PRO A 221 22.92 -5.46 -2.11
CA PRO A 221 21.78 -5.01 -1.33
C PRO A 221 20.62 -4.66 -2.26
N THR A 222 19.39 -4.88 -1.80
CA THR A 222 18.18 -4.56 -2.58
C THR A 222 17.11 -3.93 -1.72
N ALA A 223 16.13 -3.26 -2.35
CA ALA A 223 14.90 -2.81 -1.71
C ALA A 223 13.68 -3.55 -2.30
N ALA A 224 12.84 -4.13 -1.44
CA ALA A 224 11.58 -4.73 -1.85
C ALA A 224 10.54 -3.66 -2.23
N TYR A 225 10.46 -2.59 -1.42
CA TYR A 225 9.68 -1.39 -1.65
C TYR A 225 10.31 -0.22 -0.88
N ALA A 226 9.96 1.00 -1.28
CA ALA A 226 10.26 2.21 -0.54
C ALA A 226 9.16 3.25 -0.79
N THR A 227 8.98 4.16 0.15
CA THR A 227 8.03 5.27 0.05
C THR A 227 8.50 6.44 0.90
N ILE A 228 8.10 7.65 0.55
CA ILE A 228 8.15 8.77 1.49
C ILE A 228 7.04 8.55 2.53
N THR A 229 7.41 8.48 3.81
CA THR A 229 6.51 8.17 4.94
C THR A 229 6.13 9.39 5.77
N ALA A 230 6.84 10.51 5.59
CA ALA A 230 6.51 11.78 6.22
C ALA A 230 7.13 12.94 5.43
N GLN A 231 6.44 14.07 5.44
CA GLN A 231 6.88 15.32 4.82
C GLN A 231 6.79 16.46 5.84
N THR A 232 7.73 17.40 5.74
CA THR A 232 7.59 18.73 6.35
C THR A 232 7.96 19.77 5.30
N TYR A 233 7.95 21.06 5.68
CA TYR A 233 8.46 22.12 4.81
C TYR A 233 9.96 22.01 4.49
N ASN A 234 10.74 21.24 5.25
CA ASN A 234 12.19 21.18 5.06
C ASN A 234 12.80 19.79 5.16
N SER A 235 11.97 18.76 5.23
CA SER A 235 12.43 17.38 5.38
C SER A 235 11.52 16.38 4.69
N LEU A 236 12.14 15.31 4.20
CA LEU A 236 11.45 14.10 3.76
C LEU A 236 11.95 12.92 4.60
N ARG A 237 11.05 12.01 4.92
CA ARG A 237 11.40 10.73 5.54
C ARG A 237 11.05 9.60 4.59
N ILE A 238 11.97 8.66 4.43
CA ILE A 238 11.84 7.55 3.50
C ILE A 238 11.89 6.26 4.30
N GLY A 239 10.83 5.47 4.19
CA GLY A 239 10.75 4.11 4.72
C GLY A 239 11.02 3.11 3.61
N ALA A 240 11.81 2.06 3.89
CA ALA A 240 12.04 0.97 2.95
C ALA A 240 12.20 -0.38 3.63
N LYS A 241 11.90 -1.45 2.89
CA LYS A 241 12.30 -2.83 3.22
C LYS A 241 13.52 -3.20 2.39
N VAL A 242 14.66 -3.36 3.04
CA VAL A 242 15.93 -3.74 2.40
C VAL A 242 16.35 -5.16 2.77
N THR A 243 17.25 -5.72 1.97
CA THR A 243 17.88 -7.03 2.22
C THR A 243 19.36 -6.92 1.87
N ASP A 244 20.21 -7.60 2.63
CA ASP A 244 21.67 -7.63 2.43
C ASP A 244 22.34 -6.25 2.51
N ALA A 245 21.73 -5.31 3.27
CA ALA A 245 22.21 -3.93 3.44
C ALA A 245 22.64 -3.68 4.88
N ASP A 246 23.94 -3.45 5.12
CA ASP A 246 24.45 -3.14 6.47
C ASP A 246 24.10 -1.72 6.91
N THR A 247 24.14 -0.78 5.97
CA THR A 247 23.73 0.62 6.15
C THR A 247 23.04 1.13 4.91
N VAL A 248 22.11 2.05 5.08
CA VAL A 248 21.39 2.71 4.00
C VAL A 248 21.55 4.22 4.15
N THR A 249 21.97 4.88 3.07
CA THR A 249 21.95 6.35 2.94
C THR A 249 20.83 6.76 2.00
N ALA A 250 20.39 8.01 2.12
CA ALA A 250 19.48 8.64 1.17
C ALA A 250 20.12 9.90 0.60
N THR A 251 19.90 10.15 -0.70
CA THR A 251 20.26 11.41 -1.36
C THR A 251 19.05 11.94 -2.11
N ALA A 252 18.69 13.20 -1.87
CA ALA A 252 17.63 13.90 -2.57
C ALA A 252 18.20 14.88 -3.60
N VAL A 253 17.65 14.86 -4.81
CA VAL A 253 17.95 15.80 -5.89
C VAL A 253 16.64 16.47 -6.31
N PRO A 254 16.55 17.82 -6.35
CA PRO A 254 15.35 18.48 -6.85
C PRO A 254 15.02 18.02 -8.28
N VAL A 255 13.75 17.74 -8.54
CA VAL A 255 13.26 17.50 -9.89
C VAL A 255 13.48 18.79 -10.70
N GLY A 256 14.16 18.69 -11.85
CA GLY A 256 14.62 19.84 -12.63
C GLY A 256 16.07 20.29 -12.34
N GLY A 257 16.76 19.63 -11.42
CA GLY A 257 18.17 19.85 -11.13
C GLY A 257 18.41 20.84 -9.98
N GLY A 258 19.55 20.71 -9.31
CA GLY A 258 19.91 21.53 -8.16
C GLY A 258 20.92 20.87 -7.25
N ALA A 259 21.12 21.44 -6.06
CA ALA A 259 22.03 20.89 -5.07
C ALA A 259 21.48 19.59 -4.48
N THR A 260 22.31 18.54 -4.49
CA THR A 260 22.00 17.28 -3.82
C THR A 260 22.08 17.43 -2.31
N VAL A 261 21.07 16.93 -1.59
CA VAL A 261 21.05 16.85 -0.13
C VAL A 261 21.20 15.40 0.29
N GLY A 262 22.14 15.10 1.17
CA GLY A 262 22.39 13.74 1.67
C GLY A 262 22.00 13.58 3.14
N ALA A 263 21.60 12.37 3.51
CA ALA A 263 21.41 11.95 4.89
C ALA A 263 22.58 11.06 5.35
N SER A 264 22.83 11.06 6.67
CA SER A 264 23.76 10.12 7.29
C SER A 264 23.29 8.67 7.12
N PRO A 265 24.22 7.69 7.04
CA PRO A 265 23.85 6.28 6.98
C PRO A 265 23.03 5.83 8.19
N VAL A 266 22.02 5.00 7.95
CA VAL A 266 21.19 4.36 8.97
C VAL A 266 21.33 2.86 8.86
N VAL A 267 21.45 2.16 9.99
CA VAL A 267 21.47 0.69 10.03
C VAL A 267 20.02 0.19 9.97
N PRO A 268 19.66 -0.67 9.00
CA PRO A 268 18.34 -1.30 8.98
C PRO A 268 18.11 -2.12 10.25
N SER A 269 16.86 -2.21 10.69
CA SER A 269 16.51 -3.09 11.80
C SER A 269 16.70 -4.57 11.41
N ALA A 270 16.61 -5.48 12.38
CA ALA A 270 16.73 -6.91 12.10
C ALA A 270 15.65 -7.43 11.12
N SER A 271 14.52 -6.72 11.00
CA SER A 271 13.48 -7.03 10.03
C SER A 271 13.85 -6.59 8.60
N GLY A 272 14.93 -5.82 8.41
CA GLY A 272 15.27 -5.17 7.16
C GLY A 272 14.47 -3.89 6.90
N TRP A 273 13.60 -3.46 7.81
CA TRP A 273 12.99 -2.13 7.72
C TRP A 273 13.99 -1.04 8.09
N VAL A 274 13.92 0.07 7.37
CA VAL A 274 14.76 1.23 7.61
C VAL A 274 13.97 2.50 7.35
N SER A 275 14.24 3.52 8.16
CA SER A 275 13.69 4.87 7.99
C SER A 275 14.82 5.89 7.98
N VAL A 276 14.95 6.62 6.87
CA VAL A 276 16.01 7.62 6.67
C VAL A 276 15.36 9.00 6.57
N LYS A 277 15.81 9.97 7.38
CA LYS A 277 15.33 11.36 7.36
C LYS A 277 16.33 12.26 6.64
N LEU A 278 15.88 12.94 5.60
CA LEU A 278 16.57 14.02 4.92
C LEU A 278 16.08 15.36 5.46
N VAL A 279 17.00 16.26 5.80
CA VAL A 279 16.69 17.60 6.35
C VAL A 279 17.42 18.67 5.55
N GLY A 280 16.94 19.92 5.63
CA GLY A 280 17.52 21.04 4.88
C GLY A 280 17.05 21.11 3.43
N LEU A 281 15.90 20.51 3.15
CA LEU A 281 15.22 20.62 1.86
C LEU A 281 14.46 21.95 1.78
N ASN A 282 14.16 22.40 0.55
CA ASN A 282 13.35 23.58 0.32
C ASN A 282 11.86 23.21 0.35
N ALA A 283 11.01 24.12 0.82
CA ALA A 283 9.57 23.93 0.86
C ALA A 283 8.95 23.95 -0.54
N GLY A 284 7.91 23.13 -0.76
CA GLY A 284 7.18 23.01 -2.02
C GLY A 284 8.02 22.56 -3.22
N VAL A 285 9.11 21.81 -2.96
CA VAL A 285 9.99 21.27 -3.99
C VAL A 285 9.84 19.75 -4.04
N GLU A 286 9.68 19.23 -5.25
CA GLU A 286 9.71 17.80 -5.53
C GLU A 286 11.16 17.31 -5.64
N TYR A 287 11.43 16.15 -5.04
CA TYR A 287 12.76 15.54 -5.04
C TYR A 287 12.69 14.09 -5.54
N ASP A 288 13.67 13.72 -6.36
CA ASP A 288 14.06 12.33 -6.55
C ASP A 288 14.99 11.92 -5.41
N VAL A 289 14.57 10.92 -4.64
CA VAL A 289 15.30 10.41 -3.48
C VAL A 289 15.80 9.00 -3.75
N THR A 290 17.11 8.85 -3.90
CA THR A 290 17.78 7.57 -4.09
C THR A 290 18.28 6.99 -2.77
N LEU A 291 17.87 5.77 -2.45
CA LEU A 291 18.46 4.98 -1.37
C LEU A 291 19.68 4.22 -1.89
N THR A 292 20.78 4.25 -1.15
CA THR A 292 22.04 3.60 -1.50
C THR A 292 22.56 2.77 -0.34
N SER A 293 23.13 1.60 -0.62
CA SER A 293 23.89 0.81 0.35
C SER A 293 25.17 0.29 -0.29
N ALA A 294 26.30 0.40 0.41
CA ALA A 294 27.62 0.00 -0.09
C ALA A 294 27.95 0.54 -1.51
N GLY A 295 27.50 1.76 -1.83
CA GLY A 295 27.67 2.38 -3.15
C GLY A 295 26.72 1.87 -4.26
N VAL A 296 25.84 0.92 -3.94
CA VAL A 296 24.82 0.39 -4.85
C VAL A 296 23.49 1.11 -4.61
N ALA A 297 22.93 1.70 -5.66
CA ALA A 297 21.59 2.27 -5.61
C ALA A 297 20.56 1.14 -5.47
N LEU A 298 19.71 1.23 -4.44
CA LEU A 298 18.68 0.23 -4.13
C LEU A 298 17.37 0.52 -4.85
N THR A 299 16.93 1.78 -4.76
CA THR A 299 15.68 2.28 -5.36
C THR A 299 15.72 3.80 -5.36
N THR A 300 14.91 4.41 -6.23
CA THR A 300 14.61 5.84 -6.19
C THR A 300 13.11 6.00 -6.03
N VAL A 301 12.71 6.92 -5.17
CA VAL A 301 11.31 7.34 -4.96
C VAL A 301 11.21 8.84 -5.13
N SER A 302 10.06 9.35 -5.55
CA SER A 302 9.85 10.78 -5.74
C SER A 302 8.80 11.31 -4.77
N GLY A 303 8.93 12.57 -4.39
CA GLY A 303 7.88 13.29 -3.68
C GLY A 303 8.31 14.66 -3.20
N SER A 304 7.32 15.44 -2.79
CA SER A 304 7.49 16.85 -2.48
C SER A 304 7.57 17.09 -0.98
N THR A 305 8.32 18.12 -0.59
CA THR A 305 8.14 18.74 0.72
C THR A 305 6.78 19.45 0.78
N LEU A 306 6.27 19.68 2.00
CA LEU A 306 5.03 20.44 2.16
C LEU A 306 5.21 21.87 1.61
N THR A 307 4.11 22.49 1.19
CA THR A 307 4.10 23.83 0.60
C THR A 307 3.33 24.78 1.51
N PRO A 308 3.93 25.87 2.03
CA PRO A 308 3.19 26.85 2.84
C PRO A 308 2.32 27.78 1.97
N GLN A 309 2.67 27.99 0.70
CA GLN A 309 1.93 28.86 -0.20
C GLN A 309 0.60 28.22 -0.65
N ARG A 310 -0.49 28.97 -0.50
CA ARG A 310 -1.82 28.59 -1.04
C ARG A 310 -1.76 28.41 -2.55
N SER A 311 -2.23 27.26 -3.02
CA SER A 311 -2.28 26.86 -4.43
C SER A 311 -3.08 25.57 -4.55
N SER A 312 -3.73 25.34 -5.68
CA SER A 312 -4.62 24.18 -5.86
C SER A 312 -3.83 22.86 -5.86
N PHE A 313 -4.41 21.81 -5.28
CA PHE A 313 -3.77 20.51 -5.11
C PHE A 313 -4.80 19.40 -4.91
N VAL A 314 -4.32 18.15 -5.00
CA VAL A 314 -5.13 16.94 -4.81
C VAL A 314 -4.53 16.06 -3.72
N VAL A 315 -5.40 15.47 -2.91
CA VAL A 315 -5.06 14.42 -1.94
C VAL A 315 -5.94 13.21 -2.22
N VAL A 316 -5.37 12.01 -2.12
CA VAL A 316 -6.15 10.77 -2.19
C VAL A 316 -6.10 10.04 -0.85
N THR A 317 -7.19 9.36 -0.48
CA THR A 317 -7.25 8.62 0.79
C THR A 317 -8.25 7.47 0.72
N GLY A 318 -8.08 6.48 1.58
CA GLY A 318 -8.96 5.34 1.74
C GLY A 318 -8.34 4.27 2.63
N SER A 319 -8.98 3.13 2.75
CA SER A 319 -8.51 1.98 3.53
C SER A 319 -8.99 0.65 2.95
N CYS A 320 -8.74 -0.42 3.70
CA CYS A 320 -9.28 -1.74 3.45
C CYS A 320 -8.64 -2.43 2.24
N GLN A 321 -7.32 -2.64 2.33
CA GLN A 321 -6.55 -3.43 1.38
C GLN A 321 -6.60 -4.91 1.79
N GLY A 322 -7.42 -5.69 1.07
CA GLY A 322 -7.60 -7.12 1.33
C GLY A 322 -6.28 -7.90 1.41
N ASN A 323 -6.25 -8.93 2.26
CA ASN A 323 -5.06 -9.73 2.52
C ASN A 323 -4.47 -10.34 1.23
N ALA A 324 -3.19 -10.07 0.98
CA ALA A 324 -2.46 -10.59 -0.18
C ALA A 324 -3.08 -10.22 -1.54
N THR A 325 -3.83 -9.11 -1.61
CA THR A 325 -4.40 -8.58 -2.85
C THR A 325 -3.47 -7.54 -3.49
N ASP A 326 -3.61 -7.33 -4.80
CA ASP A 326 -2.94 -6.29 -5.58
C ASP A 326 -3.99 -5.35 -6.20
N PRO A 327 -4.59 -4.43 -5.42
CA PRO A 327 -5.78 -3.67 -5.81
C PRO A 327 -5.58 -2.84 -7.07
N VAL A 328 -6.50 -2.95 -8.03
CA VAL A 328 -6.47 -2.16 -9.28
C VAL A 328 -6.61 -0.67 -9.05
N VAL A 329 -7.30 -0.28 -7.97
CA VAL A 329 -7.55 1.12 -7.59
C VAL A 329 -6.27 1.96 -7.45
N PHE A 330 -5.13 1.36 -7.07
CA PHE A 330 -3.85 2.08 -6.96
C PHE A 330 -3.34 2.58 -8.32
N ASN A 331 -3.67 1.90 -9.42
CA ASN A 331 -3.35 2.41 -10.76
C ASN A 331 -4.16 3.66 -11.07
N GLN A 332 -5.43 3.69 -10.67
CA GLN A 332 -6.33 4.81 -10.89
C GLN A 332 -5.91 6.02 -10.03
N MET A 333 -5.61 5.79 -8.75
CA MET A 333 -5.06 6.82 -7.85
C MET A 333 -3.76 7.45 -8.39
N ALA A 334 -2.90 6.66 -9.04
CA ALA A 334 -1.68 7.18 -9.66
C ALA A 334 -1.95 8.20 -10.78
N THR A 335 -3.15 8.19 -11.39
CA THR A 335 -3.53 9.15 -12.44
C THR A 335 -3.96 10.51 -11.90
N ASP A 336 -4.30 10.60 -10.61
CA ASP A 336 -4.78 11.83 -9.98
C ASP A 336 -3.66 12.84 -9.67
N ASN A 337 -2.39 12.42 -9.75
CA ASN A 337 -1.21 13.25 -9.43
C ASN A 337 -1.32 13.90 -8.02
N ALA A 338 -1.74 13.11 -7.03
CA ALA A 338 -1.93 13.61 -5.66
C ALA A 338 -0.60 14.03 -5.01
N ASP A 339 -0.63 15.14 -4.26
CA ASP A 339 0.52 15.63 -3.48
C ASP A 339 0.90 14.62 -2.37
N PHE A 340 -0.08 13.88 -1.84
CA PHE A 340 0.11 12.74 -0.95
C PHE A 340 -1.12 11.82 -0.88
N PHE A 341 -0.87 10.61 -0.39
CA PHE A 341 -1.84 9.58 -0.09
C PHE A 341 -1.94 9.36 1.42
N VAL A 342 -3.16 9.20 1.95
CA VAL A 342 -3.39 8.78 3.34
C VAL A 342 -4.04 7.40 3.36
N HIS A 343 -3.29 6.37 3.75
CA HIS A 343 -3.81 5.03 4.00
C HIS A 343 -4.38 4.97 5.42
N GLN A 344 -5.70 4.87 5.50
CA GLN A 344 -6.47 5.00 6.74
C GLN A 344 -6.58 3.69 7.54
N GLY A 345 -5.61 2.79 7.37
CA GLY A 345 -5.55 1.48 8.02
C GLY A 345 -6.22 0.34 7.25
N ASP A 346 -6.35 -0.80 7.90
CA ASP A 346 -6.70 -2.08 7.29
C ASP A 346 -5.78 -2.43 6.11
N LEU A 347 -4.47 -2.33 6.34
CA LEU A 347 -3.43 -2.51 5.33
C LEU A 347 -3.31 -3.97 4.88
N HIS A 348 -3.60 -4.94 5.76
CA HIS A 348 -3.28 -6.36 5.46
C HIS A 348 -4.30 -7.43 5.88
N TYR A 349 -5.33 -7.15 6.68
CA TYR A 349 -6.36 -8.14 7.11
C TYR A 349 -5.78 -9.47 7.61
N ARG A 350 -4.78 -9.42 8.49
CA ARG A 350 -4.18 -10.65 9.05
C ARG A 350 -4.74 -11.02 10.40
N ASP A 351 -5.35 -10.05 11.10
CA ASP A 351 -6.01 -10.23 12.40
C ASP A 351 -5.18 -11.07 13.35
N THR A 352 -3.90 -10.73 13.41
CA THR A 352 -2.90 -11.52 14.11
C THR A 352 -2.37 -10.78 15.32
N GLN A 353 -2.10 -11.55 16.36
CA GLN A 353 -1.48 -11.12 17.60
C GLN A 353 0.00 -11.52 17.66
N ASP A 354 0.53 -12.09 16.56
CA ASP A 354 1.92 -12.52 16.40
C ASP A 354 2.71 -11.53 15.53
N GLU A 355 3.82 -11.02 16.06
CA GLU A 355 4.66 -10.01 15.40
C GLU A 355 5.18 -10.47 14.04
N THR A 356 5.58 -11.74 13.92
CA THR A 356 6.15 -12.27 12.66
C THR A 356 5.11 -12.23 11.55
N THR A 357 3.90 -12.71 11.84
CA THR A 357 2.77 -12.70 10.91
C THR A 357 2.32 -11.27 10.59
N TRP A 358 2.33 -10.38 11.58
CA TRP A 358 1.97 -8.98 11.41
C TRP A 358 2.93 -8.25 10.46
N ARG A 359 4.24 -8.36 10.71
CA ARG A 359 5.27 -7.78 9.84
C ARG A 359 5.21 -8.34 8.42
N ALA A 360 4.98 -9.64 8.28
CA ALA A 360 4.77 -10.26 6.98
C ALA A 360 3.53 -9.70 6.24
N GLY A 361 2.46 -9.37 6.98
CA GLY A 361 1.28 -8.69 6.44
C GLY A 361 1.61 -7.31 5.86
N VAL A 362 2.32 -6.48 6.64
CA VAL A 362 2.79 -5.16 6.19
C VAL A 362 3.70 -5.28 4.97
N ASP A 363 4.72 -6.16 5.02
CA ASP A 363 5.63 -6.39 3.90
C ASP A 363 4.87 -6.81 2.64
N MET A 364 3.89 -7.72 2.77
CA MET A 364 3.11 -8.20 1.63
C MET A 364 2.23 -7.12 1.02
N ALA A 365 1.56 -6.29 1.83
CA ALA A 365 0.69 -5.24 1.35
C ALA A 365 1.47 -4.20 0.53
N LEU A 366 2.60 -3.73 1.07
CA LEU A 366 3.44 -2.70 0.45
C LEU A 366 4.28 -3.21 -0.72
N ALA A 367 4.54 -4.52 -0.80
CA ALA A 367 5.32 -5.11 -1.90
C ALA A 367 4.49 -5.52 -3.12
N THR A 368 3.16 -5.38 -3.09
CA THR A 368 2.31 -5.66 -4.25
C THR A 368 2.63 -4.72 -5.40
N ALA A 369 2.48 -5.19 -6.64
CA ALA A 369 3.02 -4.50 -7.81
C ALA A 369 2.45 -3.09 -7.98
N ARG A 370 1.12 -2.94 -7.81
CA ARG A 370 0.44 -1.64 -7.97
C ARG A 370 0.69 -0.72 -6.79
N MET A 371 0.59 -1.23 -5.56
CA MET A 371 0.89 -0.45 -4.35
C MET A 371 2.33 0.07 -4.38
N LYS A 372 3.30 -0.82 -4.62
CA LYS A 372 4.73 -0.46 -4.72
C LYS A 372 4.98 0.61 -5.79
N ALA A 373 4.34 0.48 -6.96
CA ALA A 373 4.51 1.46 -8.03
C ALA A 373 3.92 2.82 -7.65
N PHE A 374 2.74 2.83 -7.02
CA PHE A 374 2.06 4.05 -6.59
C PHE A 374 2.84 4.79 -5.49
N ILE A 375 3.23 4.10 -4.41
CA ILE A 375 3.93 4.73 -3.28
C ILE A 375 5.40 5.09 -3.59
N ALA A 376 5.93 4.65 -4.75
CA ALA A 376 7.23 5.10 -5.23
C ALA A 376 7.21 6.54 -5.77
N SER A 377 6.05 7.06 -6.17
CA SER A 377 5.88 8.44 -6.68
C SER A 377 4.91 9.29 -5.88
N THR A 378 4.11 8.68 -5.00
CA THR A 378 3.14 9.39 -4.17
C THR A 378 3.46 9.14 -2.69
N PRO A 379 3.88 10.17 -1.94
CA PRO A 379 4.14 10.03 -0.52
C PRO A 379 2.94 9.50 0.25
N MET A 380 3.19 8.63 1.22
CA MET A 380 2.13 7.96 1.98
C MET A 380 2.21 8.30 3.47
N PHE A 381 1.12 8.85 4.00
CA PHE A 381 0.82 8.81 5.42
C PHE A 381 0.03 7.54 5.74
N TYR A 382 0.29 6.95 6.90
CA TYR A 382 -0.37 5.74 7.34
C TYR A 382 -0.68 5.83 8.83
N ARG A 383 -1.86 5.32 9.18
CA ARG A 383 -2.18 4.86 10.52
C ARG A 383 -2.93 3.53 10.42
N TRP A 384 -2.90 2.74 11.48
CA TRP A 384 -3.63 1.49 11.55
C TRP A 384 -5.14 1.69 11.71
N ASP A 385 -5.88 0.64 11.33
CA ASP A 385 -7.25 0.40 11.77
C ASP A 385 -7.33 -0.97 12.49
N ASN A 386 -8.54 -1.44 12.83
CA ASN A 386 -8.74 -2.64 13.63
C ASN A 386 -8.02 -3.88 13.08
N HIS A 387 -8.00 -4.10 11.75
CA HIS A 387 -7.37 -5.30 11.18
C HIS A 387 -5.84 -5.26 11.18
N ASP A 388 -5.25 -4.06 11.30
CA ASP A 388 -3.83 -3.91 11.60
C ASP A 388 -3.57 -4.02 13.11
N TRP A 389 -4.57 -3.72 13.94
CA TRP A 389 -4.51 -3.81 15.40
C TRP A 389 -4.94 -5.18 15.96
N GLY A 390 -4.88 -6.23 15.16
CA GLY A 390 -5.14 -7.61 15.59
C GLY A 390 -6.62 -8.04 15.53
N GLY A 391 -7.46 -7.28 14.82
CA GLY A 391 -8.86 -7.58 14.53
C GLY A 391 -9.85 -6.68 15.28
N SER A 392 -11.14 -6.90 15.03
CA SER A 392 -12.22 -6.17 15.69
C SER A 392 -12.21 -6.37 17.21
N LEU A 393 -12.64 -5.34 17.95
CA LEU A 393 -12.73 -5.30 19.42
C LEU A 393 -11.41 -5.32 20.19
N THR A 394 -10.27 -5.20 19.52
CA THR A 394 -8.97 -5.00 20.18
C THR A 394 -8.89 -3.62 20.84
N TRP A 395 -7.93 -3.42 21.74
CA TRP A 395 -7.75 -2.20 22.53
C TRP A 395 -6.29 -2.02 22.94
N ARG A 396 -5.98 -1.01 23.77
CA ARG A 396 -4.61 -0.66 24.13
C ARG A 396 -3.78 -1.80 24.77
N ASP A 397 -4.42 -2.77 25.43
CA ASP A 397 -3.74 -3.89 26.10
C ASP A 397 -3.78 -5.19 25.27
N SER A 398 -4.29 -5.16 24.04
CA SER A 398 -4.20 -6.30 23.12
C SER A 398 -2.73 -6.64 22.81
N PRO A 399 -2.36 -7.91 22.60
CA PRO A 399 -0.96 -8.33 22.41
C PRO A 399 -0.18 -7.56 21.34
N VAL A 400 -0.84 -7.13 20.25
CA VAL A 400 -0.29 -6.23 19.22
C VAL A 400 0.39 -4.99 19.80
N SER A 401 -0.11 -4.41 20.89
CA SER A 401 0.42 -3.18 21.47
C SER A 401 1.83 -3.31 22.05
N ALA A 402 2.28 -4.55 22.26
CA ALA A 402 3.63 -4.86 22.74
C ALA A 402 4.71 -4.71 21.65
N PHE A 403 4.34 -4.80 20.36
CA PHE A 403 5.32 -4.81 19.26
C PHE A 403 4.99 -3.84 18.11
N ALA A 404 3.72 -3.67 17.73
CA ALA A 404 3.36 -2.93 16.51
C ALA A 404 3.82 -1.46 16.52
N PRO A 405 3.71 -0.72 17.65
CA PRO A 405 4.17 0.66 17.70
C PRO A 405 5.67 0.85 17.48
N SER A 406 6.51 -0.05 18.00
CA SER A 406 7.96 -0.02 17.75
C SER A 406 8.28 -0.52 16.35
N ALA A 407 7.61 -1.59 15.91
CA ALA A 407 7.82 -2.20 14.60
C ALA A 407 7.54 -1.19 13.47
N ILE A 408 6.38 -0.53 13.48
CA ILE A 408 6.02 0.41 12.41
C ILE A 408 6.98 1.60 12.33
N ARG A 409 7.55 2.04 13.46
CA ARG A 409 8.49 3.16 13.53
C ARG A 409 9.85 2.83 12.93
N GLU A 410 10.21 1.56 12.80
CA GLU A 410 11.37 1.14 12.00
C GLU A 410 11.23 1.53 10.52
N LEU A 411 9.98 1.59 10.03
CA LEU A 411 9.64 1.93 8.65
C LEU A 411 9.22 3.40 8.49
N PHE A 412 8.28 3.87 9.31
CA PHE A 412 7.68 5.22 9.22
C PHE A 412 8.43 6.29 10.03
N GLY A 413 9.41 5.89 10.84
CA GLY A 413 10.12 6.78 11.76
C GLY A 413 9.34 7.10 13.03
N SER A 414 9.91 7.94 13.89
CA SER A 414 9.41 8.20 15.25
C SER A 414 8.94 9.64 15.49
N ASP A 415 8.71 10.43 14.43
CA ASP A 415 8.37 11.86 14.52
C ASP A 415 6.88 12.09 14.86
N PHE A 416 6.29 11.21 15.68
CA PHE A 416 4.90 11.33 16.15
C PHE A 416 4.84 12.05 17.51
N PRO A 417 3.76 12.77 17.83
CA PRO A 417 3.60 13.43 19.13
C PRO A 417 3.61 12.45 20.31
N HIS A 418 3.21 11.20 20.08
CA HIS A 418 3.12 10.17 21.12
C HIS A 418 4.07 8.98 20.82
N PRO A 419 4.66 8.34 21.85
CA PRO A 419 5.61 7.24 21.68
C PRO A 419 5.01 5.94 21.09
N LYS A 420 3.70 5.73 21.22
CA LYS A 420 2.98 4.58 20.64
C LYS A 420 1.99 4.93 19.53
N ALA A 421 0.99 5.76 19.83
CA ALA A 421 0.00 6.22 18.87
C ALA A 421 0.61 6.95 17.65
N LEU A 422 -0.12 6.93 16.53
CA LEU A 422 0.31 7.52 15.25
C LEU A 422 -0.47 8.78 14.86
N TYR A 423 -1.26 9.35 15.78
CA TYR A 423 -1.97 10.61 15.50
C TYR A 423 -0.98 11.73 15.16
N GLN A 424 -1.36 12.62 14.25
CA GLN A 424 -0.47 13.67 13.75
C GLN A 424 -1.24 14.81 13.09
N THR A 425 -0.56 15.96 12.91
CA THR A 425 -1.11 17.08 12.16
C THR A 425 -0.03 17.78 11.34
N PHE A 426 -0.43 18.34 10.21
CA PHE A 426 0.42 19.19 9.37
C PHE A 426 -0.45 20.17 8.57
N THR A 427 0.21 21.14 7.94
CA THR A 427 -0.43 22.10 7.04
C THR A 427 0.17 21.96 5.65
N HIS A 428 -0.69 21.99 4.64
CA HIS A 428 -0.27 21.98 3.24
C HIS A 428 -1.15 22.95 2.45
N ARG A 429 -0.50 23.89 1.75
CA ARG A 429 -1.12 24.92 0.88
C ARG A 429 -2.31 25.65 1.53
N GLY A 430 -2.19 25.94 2.83
CA GLY A 430 -3.21 26.68 3.60
C GLY A 430 -4.39 25.84 4.12
N VAL A 431 -4.28 24.51 4.08
CA VAL A 431 -5.26 23.56 4.65
C VAL A 431 -4.60 22.78 5.79
N ARG A 432 -5.32 22.63 6.89
CA ARG A 432 -4.91 21.85 8.06
C ARG A 432 -5.35 20.40 7.88
N PHE A 433 -4.44 19.46 8.09
CA PHE A 433 -4.75 18.04 8.15
C PHE A 433 -4.55 17.54 9.57
N VAL A 434 -5.53 16.81 10.10
CA VAL A 434 -5.51 16.22 11.44
C VAL A 434 -5.84 14.74 11.28
N ASP A 435 -4.92 13.86 11.67
CA ASP A 435 -5.09 12.42 11.58
C ASP A 435 -5.12 11.83 12.98
N THR A 436 -6.22 11.17 13.33
CA THR A 436 -6.45 10.63 14.69
C THR A 436 -6.27 9.12 14.72
N ASP A 437 -5.68 8.61 15.80
CA ASP A 437 -5.51 7.17 16.07
C ASP A 437 -6.64 6.67 16.99
N GLN A 438 -7.44 5.71 16.55
CA GLN A 438 -8.59 5.20 17.31
C GLN A 438 -8.32 3.87 18.02
N TRP A 439 -7.10 3.33 17.96
CA TRP A 439 -6.79 1.96 18.45
C TRP A 439 -5.74 1.91 19.54
N THR A 440 -4.73 2.78 19.48
CA THR A 440 -3.57 2.63 20.37
C THR A 440 -3.90 2.90 21.83
N LEU A 441 -4.73 3.91 22.08
CA LEU A 441 -4.99 4.44 23.42
C LEU A 441 -6.38 4.07 23.96
N ARG A 442 -7.20 3.41 23.14
CA ARG A 442 -8.58 3.12 23.50
C ARG A 442 -8.70 2.07 24.60
N ASP A 443 -9.73 2.23 25.41
CA ASP A 443 -10.18 1.22 26.36
C ASP A 443 -10.97 0.11 25.64
N GLU A 444 -11.09 -1.04 26.31
CA GLU A 444 -11.81 -2.22 25.81
C GLU A 444 -13.26 -1.88 25.42
N ALA A 445 -13.65 -2.24 24.20
CA ALA A 445 -15.03 -2.08 23.74
C ALA A 445 -15.87 -3.33 24.00
N LEU A 446 -17.19 -3.14 24.13
CA LEU A 446 -18.14 -4.24 24.28
C LEU A 446 -18.83 -4.55 22.95
N THR A 447 -19.27 -5.80 22.78
CA THR A 447 -19.99 -6.26 21.57
C THR A 447 -21.34 -5.58 21.39
N THR A 448 -22.01 -5.21 22.49
CA THR A 448 -23.19 -4.36 22.49
C THR A 448 -22.80 -2.90 22.74
N PRO A 449 -23.60 -1.91 22.28
CA PRO A 449 -23.45 -0.54 22.77
C PRO A 449 -23.44 -0.55 24.30
N SER A 450 -22.65 0.32 24.92
CA SER A 450 -22.70 0.46 26.37
C SER A 450 -24.09 0.96 26.75
N SER A 451 -24.87 0.16 27.49
CA SER A 451 -26.06 0.67 28.21
C SER A 451 -25.67 1.43 29.48
N ASP A 452 -24.45 1.17 29.92
CA ASP A 452 -23.74 1.75 31.04
C ASP A 452 -22.81 2.85 30.53
N GLY A 453 -23.05 4.09 30.93
CA GLY A 453 -22.01 5.12 30.90
C GLY A 453 -20.94 4.80 31.93
N ALA A 454 -20.28 3.65 31.81
CA ALA A 454 -19.19 3.24 32.67
C ALA A 454 -18.15 4.37 32.65
N PRO A 455 -18.02 5.14 33.74
CA PRO A 455 -17.29 6.40 33.70
C PRO A 455 -15.82 6.12 33.38
N GLY A 456 -15.25 6.95 32.51
CA GLY A 456 -13.82 6.91 32.19
C GLY A 456 -13.40 6.01 31.02
N LYS A 457 -14.32 5.44 30.23
CA LYS A 457 -13.96 4.78 28.96
C LYS A 457 -13.67 5.80 27.87
N SER A 458 -12.58 5.62 27.13
CA SER A 458 -12.18 6.51 26.06
C SER A 458 -11.65 5.76 24.83
N MET A 459 -11.95 6.26 23.65
CA MET A 459 -11.39 5.88 22.35
C MET A 459 -9.97 6.45 22.18
N TRP A 460 -9.72 7.65 22.69
CA TRP A 460 -8.48 8.39 22.43
C TRP A 460 -7.55 8.52 23.64
N SER A 461 -8.04 8.15 24.82
CA SER A 461 -7.58 8.70 26.10
C SER A 461 -7.73 10.24 26.18
N ILE A 462 -7.51 10.78 27.38
CA ILE A 462 -7.50 12.23 27.61
C ILE A 462 -6.41 12.92 26.78
N GLU A 463 -5.24 12.30 26.64
CA GLU A 463 -4.07 12.92 26.01
C GLU A 463 -4.31 13.27 24.54
N GLN A 464 -4.78 12.33 23.72
CA GLN A 464 -5.04 12.60 22.31
C GLN A 464 -6.28 13.49 22.12
N ARG A 465 -7.26 13.43 23.03
CA ARG A 465 -8.43 14.32 22.98
C ARG A 465 -8.04 15.78 23.24
N GLU A 466 -7.22 16.04 24.25
CA GLU A 466 -6.68 17.38 24.54
C GLU A 466 -5.81 17.86 23.38
N TRP A 467 -4.92 17.01 22.86
CA TRP A 467 -4.14 17.32 21.66
C TRP A 467 -5.01 17.68 20.45
N PHE A 468 -6.13 16.99 20.26
CA PHE A 468 -7.07 17.28 19.17
C PHE A 468 -7.73 18.65 19.35
N PHE A 469 -8.25 18.94 20.55
CA PHE A 469 -8.84 20.25 20.86
C PHE A 469 -7.84 21.40 20.71
N ASP A 470 -6.62 21.23 21.21
CA ASP A 470 -5.55 22.22 21.06
C ASP A 470 -5.16 22.42 19.60
N THR A 471 -5.12 21.34 18.81
CA THR A 471 -4.86 21.42 17.36
C THR A 471 -5.95 22.21 16.65
N LEU A 472 -7.23 21.94 16.95
CA LEU A 472 -8.34 22.64 16.31
C LEU A 472 -8.42 24.12 16.71
N THR A 473 -8.25 24.44 17.99
CA THR A 473 -8.30 25.82 18.50
C THR A 473 -7.12 26.68 18.04
N SER A 474 -5.94 26.07 17.85
CA SER A 474 -4.76 26.77 17.32
C SER A 474 -4.72 26.87 15.79
N SER A 475 -5.61 26.18 15.07
CA SER A 475 -5.64 26.18 13.61
C SER A 475 -6.16 27.52 13.05
N THR A 476 -5.45 28.04 12.06
CA THR A 476 -5.79 29.32 11.37
C THR A 476 -6.17 29.10 9.90
N GLU A 477 -6.06 27.86 9.44
CA GLU A 477 -6.34 27.46 8.08
C GLU A 477 -7.83 27.59 7.74
N ALA A 478 -8.12 27.83 6.45
CA ALA A 478 -9.49 28.01 5.94
C ALA A 478 -10.35 26.76 6.09
N LEU A 479 -9.70 25.59 6.03
CA LEU A 479 -10.31 24.28 6.14
C LEU A 479 -9.43 23.37 6.99
N ILE A 480 -10.08 22.58 7.83
CA ILE A 480 -9.51 21.49 8.60
C ILE A 480 -10.07 20.18 8.04
N VAL A 481 -9.19 19.33 7.48
CA VAL A 481 -9.53 17.97 7.08
C VAL A 481 -9.12 17.02 8.20
N TRP A 482 -10.11 16.35 8.77
CA TRP A 482 -9.92 15.36 9.82
C TRP A 482 -10.01 13.95 9.24
N PHE A 483 -8.89 13.24 9.22
CA PHE A 483 -8.86 11.81 8.92
C PHE A 483 -9.19 10.98 10.16
N THR A 484 -10.25 10.18 10.05
CA THR A 484 -10.73 9.24 11.07
C THR A 484 -10.72 7.82 10.50
N SER A 485 -10.50 6.79 11.32
CA SER A 485 -10.53 5.38 10.92
C SER A 485 -11.80 5.03 10.17
N PHE A 486 -12.94 5.51 10.67
CA PHE A 486 -14.25 5.18 10.13
C PHE A 486 -15.19 6.39 10.13
N PRO A 487 -16.18 6.44 9.24
CA PRO A 487 -17.19 7.50 9.17
C PRO A 487 -17.83 7.81 10.52
N LEU A 488 -18.29 9.06 10.68
CA LEU A 488 -18.93 9.56 11.89
C LEU A 488 -20.40 9.12 11.97
N TYR A 489 -20.62 7.81 12.15
CA TYR A 489 -21.94 7.17 12.26
C TYR A 489 -22.81 7.74 13.39
N SER A 490 -24.12 7.90 13.18
CA SER A 490 -25.06 8.27 14.25
C SER A 490 -24.97 7.31 15.45
N ASN A 491 -24.47 7.83 16.58
CA ASN A 491 -24.32 7.39 17.99
C ASN A 491 -24.86 6.03 18.55
N ARG A 492 -25.25 5.01 17.78
CA ARG A 492 -25.91 3.79 18.31
C ARG A 492 -25.29 2.45 17.94
N ILE A 493 -24.11 2.45 17.33
CA ILE A 493 -23.46 1.21 16.91
C ILE A 493 -22.46 0.80 18.00
N GLY A 494 -22.68 -0.38 18.58
CA GLY A 494 -21.74 -1.04 19.47
C GLY A 494 -20.64 -1.76 18.68
N GLY A 495 -19.98 -2.75 19.28
CA GLY A 495 -19.06 -3.58 18.52
C GLY A 495 -17.71 -2.91 18.21
N GLY A 496 -17.23 -2.03 19.10
CA GLY A 496 -15.93 -1.39 18.94
C GLY A 496 -15.96 -0.01 18.32
N ARG A 497 -17.13 0.62 18.18
CA ARG A 497 -17.28 1.97 17.62
C ARG A 497 -17.56 3.01 18.71
N TRP A 498 -17.79 4.26 18.30
CA TRP A 498 -18.08 5.38 19.21
C TRP A 498 -19.24 5.10 20.19
N GLY A 499 -20.23 4.28 19.84
CA GLY A 499 -21.33 3.90 20.74
C GLY A 499 -20.91 3.13 22.01
N ASN A 500 -19.64 2.75 22.14
CA ASN A 500 -19.04 2.21 23.35
C ASN A 500 -18.37 3.26 24.27
N TYR A 501 -18.35 4.54 23.88
CA TYR A 501 -17.57 5.62 24.49
C TYR A 501 -18.42 6.90 24.68
N LEU A 502 -19.62 6.76 25.23
CA LEU A 502 -20.63 7.82 25.27
C LEU A 502 -20.19 9.09 26.03
N GLU A 503 -19.42 8.95 27.12
CA GLU A 503 -18.89 10.11 27.85
C GLU A 503 -17.96 10.96 26.98
N GLU A 504 -17.07 10.31 26.24
CA GLU A 504 -16.17 11.00 25.33
C GLU A 504 -16.90 11.64 24.15
N ILE A 505 -17.96 11.00 23.63
CA ILE A 505 -18.85 11.64 22.65
C ILE A 505 -19.39 12.95 23.21
N SER A 506 -19.93 12.96 24.43
CA SER A 506 -20.49 14.17 25.04
C SER A 506 -19.45 15.27 25.25
N VAL A 507 -18.21 14.91 25.62
CA VAL A 507 -17.11 15.87 25.77
C VAL A 507 -16.77 16.53 24.42
N ILE A 508 -16.67 15.74 23.35
CA ILE A 508 -16.39 16.24 22.00
C ILE A 508 -17.58 17.05 21.46
N GLU A 509 -18.81 16.63 21.73
CA GLU A 509 -20.03 17.37 21.36
C GLU A 509 -20.04 18.75 22.01
N ASN A 510 -19.81 18.82 23.33
CA ASN A 510 -19.71 20.09 24.04
C ASN A 510 -18.56 20.98 23.52
N PHE A 511 -17.44 20.38 23.11
CA PHE A 511 -16.34 21.15 22.50
C PHE A 511 -16.82 21.82 21.20
N PHE A 512 -17.44 21.07 20.28
CA PHE A 512 -17.92 21.65 19.04
C PHE A 512 -19.10 22.62 19.27
N ASP A 513 -19.94 22.41 20.30
CA ASP A 513 -21.06 23.31 20.64
C ASP A 513 -20.56 24.67 21.12
N THR A 514 -19.42 24.67 21.82
CA THR A 514 -18.76 25.88 22.31
C THR A 514 -17.81 26.51 21.27
N HIS A 515 -17.52 25.81 20.17
CA HIS A 515 -16.67 26.27 19.07
C HIS A 515 -17.36 26.10 17.69
N PRO A 516 -18.53 26.73 17.46
CA PRO A 516 -19.24 26.64 16.19
C PRO A 516 -18.41 27.14 14.99
N GLU A 517 -17.47 28.06 15.23
CA GLU A 517 -16.53 28.56 14.24
C GLU A 517 -15.53 27.49 13.76
N ILE A 518 -15.11 26.57 14.63
CA ILE A 518 -14.29 25.42 14.24
C ILE A 518 -15.16 24.43 13.46
N ARG A 519 -16.38 24.16 13.93
CA ARG A 519 -17.30 23.22 13.29
C ARG A 519 -17.64 23.64 11.85
N ALA A 520 -17.76 24.94 11.59
CA ALA A 520 -18.06 25.48 10.27
C ALA A 520 -16.96 25.23 9.22
N ARG A 521 -15.73 24.91 9.65
CA ARG A 521 -14.56 24.74 8.76
C ARG A 521 -13.87 23.40 8.88
N ILE A 522 -14.52 22.39 9.45
CA ILE A 522 -13.99 21.03 9.57
C ILE A 522 -14.78 20.03 8.73
N VAL A 523 -14.09 19.09 8.10
CA VAL A 523 -14.67 17.94 7.39
C VAL A 523 -13.96 16.67 7.81
N ALA A 524 -14.72 15.62 8.12
CA ALA A 524 -14.20 14.31 8.46
C ALA A 524 -14.18 13.39 7.23
N VAL A 525 -13.06 12.72 6.99
CA VAL A 525 -12.90 11.72 5.92
C VAL A 525 -12.50 10.39 6.54
N GLY A 526 -13.29 9.34 6.32
CA GLY A 526 -13.14 8.02 6.94
C GLY A 526 -12.94 6.86 5.97
N GLY A 527 -12.68 5.68 6.55
CA GLY A 527 -12.53 4.39 5.85
C GLY A 527 -13.34 3.26 6.53
N ASP A 528 -12.86 2.01 6.49
CA ASP A 528 -13.34 0.82 7.25
C ASP A 528 -14.74 0.30 6.90
N SER A 529 -15.65 1.18 6.50
CA SER A 529 -17.06 0.89 6.26
C SER A 529 -17.36 -0.05 5.09
N HIS A 530 -16.36 -0.28 4.21
CA HIS A 530 -16.50 -1.00 2.94
C HIS A 530 -17.65 -0.47 2.09
N SER A 531 -17.82 0.85 2.08
CA SER A 531 -18.94 1.51 1.42
C SER A 531 -18.54 2.87 0.83
N VAL A 532 -19.43 3.45 0.03
CA VAL A 532 -19.39 4.89 -0.27
C VAL A 532 -20.53 5.56 0.49
N CYS A 533 -20.18 6.41 1.46
CA CYS A 533 -21.16 7.14 2.25
C CYS A 533 -20.74 8.57 2.52
N ALA A 534 -21.71 9.48 2.56
CA ALA A 534 -21.46 10.88 2.80
C ALA A 534 -22.67 11.58 3.45
N ASP A 535 -22.38 12.45 4.42
CA ASP A 535 -23.34 13.33 5.08
C ASP A 535 -22.74 14.74 5.23
N ASP A 536 -23.56 15.77 5.06
CA ASP A 536 -23.14 17.18 5.16
C ASP A 536 -23.07 17.71 6.60
N GLY A 537 -23.24 16.84 7.61
CA GLY A 537 -23.32 17.19 9.03
C GLY A 537 -24.75 17.21 9.57
N ALA A 538 -25.78 17.05 8.72
CA ALA A 538 -27.17 16.99 9.17
C ALA A 538 -27.45 15.77 10.07
N SER A 539 -26.79 14.64 9.83
CA SER A 539 -27.04 13.38 10.54
C SER A 539 -25.78 12.74 11.13
N ALA A 540 -24.60 13.18 10.69
CA ALA A 540 -23.32 12.73 11.20
C ALA A 540 -23.09 13.14 12.66
N MET A 541 -22.23 12.40 13.38
CA MET A 541 -21.86 12.76 14.75
C MET A 541 -21.28 14.17 14.81
N TRP A 542 -21.58 14.86 15.91
CA TRP A 542 -21.08 16.21 16.19
C TRP A 542 -21.39 17.23 15.10
N HIS A 543 -22.35 16.96 14.22
CA HIS A 543 -22.71 17.84 13.09
C HIS A 543 -21.50 18.24 12.23
N VAL A 544 -20.53 17.33 12.10
CA VAL A 544 -19.35 17.49 11.24
C VAL A 544 -19.62 16.73 9.93
N PRO A 545 -19.47 17.36 8.76
CA PRO A 545 -19.57 16.65 7.48
C PRO A 545 -18.68 15.41 7.49
N SER A 546 -19.22 14.26 7.11
CA SER A 546 -18.53 12.97 7.17
C SER A 546 -18.59 12.27 5.83
N LEU A 547 -17.42 11.97 5.27
CA LEU A 547 -17.24 11.50 3.90
C LEU A 547 -16.41 10.21 3.91
N ASN A 548 -16.75 9.25 3.07
CA ASN A 548 -15.98 8.02 2.97
C ASN A 548 -16.19 7.33 1.61
N ALA A 549 -15.09 6.77 1.11
CA ALA A 549 -15.07 5.84 -0.01
C ALA A 549 -14.02 4.76 0.27
N SER A 550 -14.51 3.55 0.49
CA SER A 550 -13.77 2.32 0.74
C SER A 550 -14.60 1.15 0.19
N PRO A 551 -14.05 -0.06 -0.01
CA PRO A 551 -12.69 -0.50 0.25
C PRO A 551 -11.77 -0.44 -0.97
N PHE A 552 -10.44 -0.57 -0.77
CA PHE A 552 -9.53 -0.75 -1.90
C PHE A 552 -9.72 -2.10 -2.62
N SER A 553 -9.99 -3.17 -1.87
CA SER A 553 -10.10 -4.53 -2.43
C SER A 553 -10.76 -5.55 -1.48
N GLN A 554 -11.78 -5.12 -0.74
CA GLN A 554 -12.51 -5.98 0.20
C GLN A 554 -13.97 -6.15 -0.23
N SER A 555 -14.64 -7.17 0.30
CA SER A 555 -16.08 -7.32 0.11
C SER A 555 -16.83 -6.07 0.56
N GLY A 556 -17.78 -5.62 -0.26
CA GLY A 556 -18.54 -4.43 0.01
C GLY A 556 -19.58 -4.64 1.11
N GLY A 557 -20.01 -3.53 1.68
CA GLY A 557 -21.11 -3.49 2.63
C GLY A 557 -21.86 -2.16 2.55
N LEU A 558 -23.09 -2.16 3.04
CA LEU A 558 -23.85 -0.93 3.23
C LEU A 558 -23.35 -0.20 4.47
N ALA A 559 -23.11 1.11 4.32
CA ALA A 559 -22.87 1.97 5.46
C ALA A 559 -24.08 1.95 6.39
N SER A 560 -23.87 1.60 7.65
CA SER A 560 -24.84 1.86 8.70
C SER A 560 -25.03 3.38 8.88
N GLY A 561 -26.23 3.87 9.19
CA GLY A 561 -26.47 5.30 9.45
C GLY A 561 -27.44 5.97 8.49
N ALA A 562 -27.82 7.21 8.81
CA ALA A 562 -28.58 8.08 7.93
C ALA A 562 -27.60 9.00 7.21
N TRP A 563 -27.46 8.84 5.90
CA TRP A 563 -26.55 9.60 5.05
C TRP A 563 -27.35 10.36 4.01
N ASN A 564 -27.20 11.68 3.95
CA ASN A 564 -28.02 12.51 3.07
C ASN A 564 -27.37 12.86 1.72
N ILE A 565 -26.07 12.59 1.53
CA ILE A 565 -25.38 12.79 0.24
C ILE A 565 -25.23 11.45 -0.51
N ALA A 566 -24.64 10.44 0.15
CA ALA A 566 -24.41 9.13 -0.47
C ALA A 566 -24.58 8.00 0.55
N ASN A 567 -25.15 6.88 0.11
CA ASN A 567 -25.23 5.62 0.85
C ASN A 567 -25.26 4.45 -0.15
N LEU A 568 -24.10 4.14 -0.72
CA LEU A 568 -23.97 3.16 -1.77
C LEU A 568 -23.34 1.89 -1.20
N ASP A 569 -24.01 0.77 -1.49
CA ASP A 569 -23.38 -0.54 -1.43
C ASP A 569 -22.41 -0.64 -2.61
N VAL A 570 -21.23 -1.19 -2.36
CA VAL A 570 -20.19 -1.32 -3.38
C VAL A 570 -20.01 -2.78 -3.75
N PRO A 571 -19.77 -3.12 -5.03
CA PRO A 571 -19.57 -4.52 -5.42
C PRO A 571 -18.26 -5.10 -4.85
N ASP A 572 -18.30 -6.37 -4.46
CA ASP A 572 -17.15 -7.11 -3.90
C ASP A 572 -15.91 -7.16 -4.80
N ASP A 573 -16.07 -6.93 -6.10
CA ASP A 573 -15.02 -7.02 -7.11
C ASP A 573 -14.44 -5.66 -7.52
N ARG A 574 -14.84 -4.57 -6.83
CA ARG A 574 -14.46 -3.19 -7.18
C ARG A 574 -13.75 -2.50 -6.01
N GLY A 575 -12.79 -1.65 -6.34
CA GLY A 575 -12.09 -0.77 -5.40
C GLY A 575 -12.59 0.67 -5.45
N TYR A 576 -12.56 1.35 -4.30
CA TYR A 576 -13.00 2.73 -4.12
C TYR A 576 -12.00 3.51 -3.25
N TYR A 577 -11.90 4.81 -3.52
CA TYR A 577 -11.10 5.75 -2.73
C TYR A 577 -11.70 7.15 -2.78
N SER A 578 -11.31 7.99 -1.83
CA SER A 578 -11.68 9.40 -1.79
C SER A 578 -10.62 10.24 -2.50
N ARG A 579 -11.04 11.04 -3.49
CA ARG A 579 -10.24 12.12 -4.08
C ARG A 579 -10.69 13.46 -3.49
N LEU A 580 -9.75 14.19 -2.92
CA LEU A 580 -9.95 15.50 -2.30
C LEU A 580 -9.27 16.56 -3.16
N SER A 581 -10.05 17.40 -3.80
CA SER A 581 -9.57 18.51 -4.63
C SER A 581 -9.74 19.82 -3.90
N PHE A 582 -8.66 20.59 -3.81
CA PHE A 582 -8.60 21.89 -3.17
C PHE A 582 -8.29 22.93 -4.24
N ASP A 583 -9.20 23.89 -4.44
CA ASP A 583 -9.08 24.86 -5.50
C ASP A 583 -9.11 26.30 -4.99
N TRP A 584 -7.99 27.00 -5.18
CA TRP A 584 -7.85 28.42 -4.82
C TRP A 584 -8.23 29.30 -6.02
N THR A 585 -9.47 29.18 -6.51
CA THR A 585 -9.97 29.84 -7.73
C THR A 585 -10.16 31.35 -7.59
N GLY A 586 -10.36 31.85 -6.37
CA GLY A 586 -10.62 33.26 -6.08
C GLY A 586 -9.57 33.86 -5.13
N PRO A 587 -9.46 35.20 -5.07
CA PRO A 587 -8.54 35.86 -4.15
C PRO A 587 -8.87 35.58 -2.68
N ASP A 588 -10.10 35.19 -2.34
CA ASP A 588 -10.60 35.16 -0.96
C ASP A 588 -11.31 33.86 -0.55
N GLU A 589 -11.26 32.79 -1.36
CA GLU A 589 -11.96 31.53 -1.06
C GLU A 589 -11.15 30.28 -1.44
N LEU A 590 -11.39 29.20 -0.70
CA LEU A 590 -10.96 27.84 -0.98
C LEU A 590 -12.19 27.01 -1.39
N GLY A 591 -12.22 26.52 -2.62
CA GLY A 591 -13.12 25.46 -3.04
C GLY A 591 -12.60 24.10 -2.57
N PHE A 592 -13.47 23.30 -1.97
CA PHE A 592 -13.20 21.92 -1.60
C PHE A 592 -14.18 21.00 -2.32
N THR A 593 -13.67 19.94 -2.94
CA THR A 593 -14.48 18.89 -3.55
C THR A 593 -13.98 17.54 -3.09
N TRP A 594 -14.88 16.73 -2.56
CA TRP A 594 -14.69 15.30 -2.32
C TRP A 594 -15.40 14.51 -3.42
N GLU A 595 -14.71 13.51 -3.94
CA GLU A 595 -15.24 12.54 -4.89
C GLU A 595 -14.99 11.12 -4.39
N ALA A 596 -16.02 10.29 -4.42
CA ALA A 596 -15.85 8.84 -4.32
C ALA A 596 -15.52 8.31 -5.71
N VAL A 597 -14.30 7.83 -5.88
CA VAL A 597 -13.78 7.36 -7.18
C VAL A 597 -13.67 5.85 -7.16
N GLN A 598 -14.20 5.21 -8.19
CA GLN A 598 -14.10 3.79 -8.42
C GLN A 598 -12.78 3.46 -9.16
N ASP A 599 -12.33 2.21 -9.08
CA ASP A 599 -11.10 1.72 -9.70
C ASP A 599 -11.01 1.79 -11.24
N ASP A 600 -12.08 2.12 -11.96
CA ASP A 600 -12.07 2.47 -13.39
C ASP A 600 -12.05 3.97 -13.67
N GLY A 601 -12.03 4.79 -12.62
CA GLY A 601 -11.99 6.25 -12.68
C GLY A 601 -13.37 6.91 -12.63
N ASP A 602 -14.46 6.14 -12.58
CA ASP A 602 -15.79 6.71 -12.47
C ASP A 602 -16.00 7.36 -11.09
N VAL A 603 -16.53 8.58 -11.11
CA VAL A 603 -16.94 9.30 -9.91
C VAL A 603 -18.38 8.92 -9.57
N VAL A 604 -18.56 8.17 -8.49
CA VAL A 604 -19.88 7.60 -8.12
C VAL A 604 -20.63 8.45 -7.10
N ALA A 605 -19.94 9.35 -6.41
CA ALA A 605 -20.54 10.35 -5.53
C ALA A 605 -19.62 11.58 -5.43
N THR A 606 -20.22 12.75 -5.16
CA THR A 606 -19.49 14.00 -5.02
C THR A 606 -20.12 14.88 -3.94
N TRP A 607 -19.30 15.59 -3.21
CA TRP A 607 -19.70 16.68 -2.32
C TRP A 607 -18.73 17.84 -2.46
N SER A 608 -19.21 19.07 -2.41
CA SER A 608 -18.36 20.25 -2.52
C SER A 608 -18.83 21.36 -1.61
N ASN A 609 -17.88 22.13 -1.09
CA ASN A 609 -18.15 23.33 -0.30
C ASN A 609 -17.07 24.40 -0.55
N THR A 610 -17.35 25.63 -0.14
CA THR A 610 -16.42 26.76 -0.23
C THR A 610 -16.15 27.33 1.15
N TYR A 611 -14.89 27.65 1.43
CA TYR A 611 -14.43 28.17 2.71
C TYR A 611 -13.74 29.53 2.51
N PRO A 612 -13.98 30.52 3.39
CA PRO A 612 -13.31 31.81 3.29
C PRO A 612 -11.80 31.67 3.55
N ARG A 613 -11.00 32.40 2.77
CA ARG A 613 -9.53 32.33 2.80
C ARG A 613 -8.92 32.84 4.09
N GLU A 614 -9.51 33.88 4.66
CA GLU A 614 -9.18 34.39 5.98
C GLU A 614 -10.38 34.10 6.88
N TRP A 615 -10.14 33.24 7.88
CA TRP A 615 -11.13 33.02 8.93
C TRP A 615 -10.97 34.15 9.95
N GLU A 616 -11.65 35.27 9.71
CA GLU A 616 -11.97 36.19 10.80
C GLU A 616 -13.02 35.46 11.65
N ASP A 617 -12.75 35.34 12.96
CA ASP A 617 -13.78 34.85 13.88
C ASP A 617 -15.03 35.71 13.65
N PRO A 618 -16.18 35.13 13.25
CA PRO A 618 -17.39 35.89 12.98
C PRO A 618 -17.89 36.67 14.21
N TRP A 619 -17.29 36.45 15.39
CA TRP A 619 -17.54 37.18 16.64
C TRP A 619 -16.52 38.28 16.96
N THR A 620 -15.49 38.47 16.14
CA THR A 620 -14.45 39.50 16.32
C THR A 620 -14.64 40.72 15.42
N HIS A 621 -15.88 41.18 15.24
CA HIS A 621 -16.04 42.61 14.99
C HIS A 621 -15.76 43.36 16.30
N ALA A 622 -14.82 44.31 16.26
CA ALA A 622 -14.42 45.14 17.40
C ALA A 622 -15.55 46.03 17.96
N ASP A 623 -16.77 45.92 17.43
CA ASP A 623 -17.99 46.56 17.90
C ASP A 623 -19.01 45.59 18.54
N GLY A 624 -18.71 44.29 18.60
CA GLY A 624 -19.55 43.29 19.29
C GLY A 624 -20.86 42.96 18.57
N THR A 625 -20.97 43.19 17.26
CA THR A 625 -22.14 42.80 16.48
C THR A 625 -21.93 41.44 15.79
N GLY A 626 -22.66 40.42 16.25
CA GLY A 626 -22.81 39.16 15.51
C GLY A 626 -23.61 39.36 14.21
N PRO A 627 -23.75 38.32 13.36
CA PRO A 627 -24.30 38.47 12.01
C PRO A 627 -25.72 39.06 12.02
N ALA A 628 -25.89 40.21 11.40
CA ALA A 628 -27.18 40.87 11.22
C ALA A 628 -27.98 40.17 10.11
N VAL A 629 -29.28 39.95 10.35
CA VAL A 629 -30.24 39.58 9.30
C VAL A 629 -30.84 40.86 8.75
N ILE A 630 -30.66 41.10 7.44
CA ILE A 630 -31.30 42.21 6.73
C ILE A 630 -32.73 41.80 6.41
N VAL A 631 -33.71 42.45 7.04
CA VAL A 631 -35.13 42.36 6.66
C VAL A 631 -35.54 43.73 6.12
N ASP A 632 -36.06 43.76 4.89
CA ASP A 632 -36.53 44.97 4.21
C ASP A 632 -35.52 46.13 4.13
N GLY A 633 -34.22 45.81 4.07
CA GLY A 633 -33.15 46.81 3.86
C GLY A 633 -32.81 47.64 5.09
N VAL A 634 -33.23 47.22 6.29
CA VAL A 634 -32.84 47.84 7.56
C VAL A 634 -32.16 46.79 8.44
N GLU A 635 -31.02 47.17 9.00
CA GLU A 635 -30.22 46.34 9.89
C GLU A 635 -30.77 46.45 11.33
N THR A 636 -31.18 45.32 11.92
CA THR A 636 -31.66 45.28 13.31
C THR A 636 -30.89 44.22 14.13
N PRO A 637 -30.41 44.54 15.35
CA PRO A 637 -29.72 43.58 16.21
C PRO A 637 -30.62 42.41 16.64
N ALA A 638 -30.11 41.19 16.61
CA ALA A 638 -30.83 40.00 17.07
C ALA A 638 -30.93 39.98 18.60
N THR A 639 -32.07 40.41 19.16
CA THR A 639 -32.43 40.08 20.55
C THR A 639 -33.13 38.73 20.58
N TRP A 640 -32.48 37.72 21.14
CA TRP A 640 -33.08 36.42 21.42
C TRP A 640 -34.07 36.53 22.59
N THR A 641 -35.28 36.02 22.38
CA THR A 641 -36.29 35.82 23.43
C THR A 641 -36.63 34.34 23.45
N ILE A 642 -36.51 33.69 24.60
CA ILE A 642 -36.92 32.29 24.76
C ILE A 642 -38.34 32.30 25.34
N ILE A 643 -39.24 31.50 24.77
CA ILE A 643 -40.56 31.24 25.36
C ILE A 643 -40.43 30.02 26.26
N GLN A 644 -40.46 30.23 27.57
CA GLN A 644 -40.56 29.16 28.56
C GLN A 644 -41.95 29.24 29.19
N ASP A 645 -42.71 28.14 29.15
CA ASP A 645 -44.08 28.05 29.67
C ASP A 645 -45.04 29.14 29.16
N GLY A 646 -44.84 29.61 27.92
CA GLY A 646 -45.73 30.59 27.27
C GLY A 646 -45.45 32.05 27.66
N VAL A 647 -44.33 32.35 28.30
CA VAL A 647 -43.91 33.72 28.62
C VAL A 647 -42.53 34.00 28.02
N GLU A 648 -42.39 35.17 27.39
CA GLU A 648 -41.12 35.68 26.86
C GLU A 648 -40.20 36.14 28.00
N VAL A 649 -38.98 35.59 28.06
CA VAL A 649 -37.96 36.01 29.02
C VAL A 649 -36.71 36.53 28.27
N PRO A 650 -36.21 37.74 28.57
CA PRO A 650 -34.96 38.25 28.01
C PRO A 650 -33.74 37.52 28.57
N VAL A 651 -32.78 37.17 27.71
CA VAL A 651 -31.52 36.53 28.14
C VAL A 651 -30.57 37.59 28.69
N THR A 652 -30.46 37.69 30.02
CA THR A 652 -29.36 38.45 30.68
C THR A 652 -28.58 37.51 31.60
N SER A 653 -27.31 37.29 31.24
CA SER A 653 -26.19 36.74 32.04
C SER A 653 -26.39 35.39 32.75
N TRP A 654 -25.76 34.34 32.23
CA TRP A 654 -25.29 33.21 33.06
C TRP A 654 -23.85 33.47 33.48
N SER A 655 -23.64 33.69 34.77
CA SER A 655 -22.33 33.79 35.40
C SER A 655 -21.66 32.43 35.50
N VAL A 656 -20.41 32.37 35.05
CA VAL A 656 -19.44 31.30 35.29
C VAL A 656 -19.35 31.00 36.79
N MET A 657 -19.68 29.78 37.21
CA MET A 657 -19.26 29.27 38.53
C MET A 657 -17.80 28.82 38.44
N ARG A 658 -16.89 29.71 38.84
CA ARG A 658 -15.57 29.34 39.37
C ARG A 658 -15.70 29.17 40.89
N ASP A 659 -15.10 28.10 41.39
CA ASP A 659 -14.81 27.79 42.78
C ASP A 659 -16.01 27.53 43.70
N GLY A 660 -16.20 26.24 43.99
CA GLY A 660 -17.15 25.77 45.00
C GLY A 660 -16.77 26.23 46.41
N VAL A 661 -17.59 27.10 46.99
CA VAL A 661 -17.83 27.22 48.44
C VAL A 661 -19.28 27.67 48.63
N GLU A 662 -20.08 26.89 49.34
CA GLU A 662 -21.36 27.37 49.89
C GLU A 662 -21.11 28.36 51.03
N SER A 663 -21.78 29.52 51.01
CA SER A 663 -22.36 30.10 52.23
C SER A 663 -23.46 31.11 51.88
N PRO A 664 -24.53 31.23 52.69
CA PRO A 664 -25.77 31.83 52.24
C PRO A 664 -25.97 33.28 52.75
N ILE A 665 -26.95 33.93 52.11
CA ILE A 665 -27.73 35.11 52.57
C ILE A 665 -27.05 36.48 52.37
N ALA A 666 -27.55 37.27 51.41
CA ALA A 666 -28.61 38.27 51.61
C ALA A 666 -29.05 38.85 50.26
#